data_AF-A0A200RC10-F1
#
_entry.id   AF-A0A200RC10-F1
#
_cell.length_a   1.000
_cell.length_b   1.000
_cell.length_c   1.000
_cell.angle_alpha   90.00
_cell.angle_beta   90.00
_cell.angle_gamma   90.00
#
_symmetry.space_group_name_H-M   'P 1'
#
loop_
_entity.id
_entity.type
_entity.pdbx_description
1 polymer ?
#
loop_
_entity_poly.entity_id
_entity_poly.type
_entity_poly.pdbx_seq_one_letter_code
_entity_poly.pdbx_strand_id
1 'polypeptide(L)'
;MPGRVSDSGDSLVPFSPEVRDPIVYHLQHGLKPPISRLSISWSRGNCLRVSFFRPSSSESDTENSNKEIGGKVVEVKLSSGDEEIDDAQKRKIAYGSVSPFALLQNRKNSILALSKMSMNSASYHVEWWQQVTEYSKEINSLLGNPKAAPTSVIEDPRTVVKTVEEPTCLKAAWELMEIFYADKQSHAWLPECLVDWLADYDSLLSATEATIHSKLVDLQKELVNLQAIEDDPRYWEGISSALAVGWLDIVVKLLRLHGSYQVDQLGSRETENGLVEAVAVLVSKMPRMRPELSRRGLGECFKTKPDFMKAWEKWRGHIAKLDCSAFWLKCDHRQTREGLRNLLQIMLGNTNSLTTATCNWMELYISHFLYIRPFTMGLEGMYSLAQRCMQLRPMSNTHRLMGLILGILGENTEVVLAECSREFGPWMVAHAIELLTAGSNQAEMLLHEERYNLGGISIEELHRLVYAQVLSSHALTWQIAPIYLTSCMKQGMGLLEILLYKQPVQHNRMLLKSLEICRLYELDSISTNLMKIAGIYHWKHGRKGSGVFWLQQARDEVRLNRIAQQLFDYVGKSISDDSLKQWEGLIELLGSEAKTAGGLEFLHKYRDLKKSLQKVQDGKASDAAKQAVESLILLMKNPSTPQRFWLSLMHDSLKLLNWREHPLLNVSQTNLLLNKLQELSIARLRPDFCESNLPPQALSTVRLALATNLGRAILEER
;
A
#
# COMPACT_ATOMS: atom_id res chain seq x y z
N MET A 1 21.42 7.09 -39.41
CA MET A 1 22.03 5.76 -39.59
C MET A 1 21.20 4.75 -38.81
N PRO A 2 20.76 3.63 -39.40
CA PRO A 2 20.03 2.61 -38.67
C PRO A 2 21.04 1.87 -37.77
N GLY A 3 20.86 2.00 -36.45
CA GLY A 3 21.70 1.33 -35.46
C GLY A 3 21.40 -0.17 -35.43
N ARG A 4 22.46 -0.97 -35.36
CA ARG A 4 22.44 -2.42 -35.11
C ARG A 4 21.52 -2.75 -33.93
N VAL A 5 20.77 -3.84 -34.08
CA VAL A 5 20.15 -4.56 -32.96
C VAL A 5 21.29 -5.03 -32.07
N SER A 6 21.37 -4.53 -30.84
CA SER A 6 22.30 -5.03 -29.82
C SER A 6 21.78 -6.36 -29.30
N ASP A 7 22.65 -7.37 -29.24
CA ASP A 7 22.37 -8.66 -28.61
C ASP A 7 21.93 -8.47 -27.15
N SER A 8 21.02 -9.32 -26.69
CA SER A 8 20.33 -9.28 -25.39
C SER A 8 21.24 -9.44 -24.16
N GLY A 9 22.55 -9.54 -24.34
CA GLY A 9 23.54 -9.72 -23.27
C GLY A 9 24.04 -8.43 -22.62
N ASP A 10 23.78 -7.26 -23.21
CA ASP A 10 24.36 -5.97 -22.77
C ASP A 10 23.38 -5.02 -22.05
N SER A 11 22.17 -5.48 -21.72
CA SER A 11 21.24 -4.65 -20.94
C SER A 11 21.55 -4.74 -19.45
N LEU A 12 21.80 -3.58 -18.82
CA LEU A 12 21.98 -3.43 -17.36
C LEU A 12 20.76 -3.86 -16.53
N VAL A 13 19.62 -4.18 -17.16
CA VAL A 13 18.40 -4.70 -16.54
C VAL A 13 17.82 -5.77 -17.46
N PRO A 14 17.65 -7.04 -17.03
CA PRO A 14 17.04 -8.06 -17.86
C PRO A 14 15.60 -7.68 -18.20
N PHE A 15 15.29 -7.63 -19.50
CA PHE A 15 13.97 -7.30 -20.02
C PHE A 15 13.16 -8.61 -20.15
N SER A 16 12.08 -8.76 -19.38
CA SER A 16 11.11 -9.85 -19.61
C SER A 16 10.29 -9.54 -20.87
N PRO A 17 10.14 -10.48 -21.82
CA PRO A 17 9.41 -10.25 -23.06
C PRO A 17 7.88 -10.17 -22.88
N GLU A 18 7.36 -10.46 -21.69
CA GLU A 18 5.91 -10.49 -21.40
C GLU A 18 5.41 -9.15 -20.83
N VAL A 19 5.60 -8.07 -21.58
CA VAL A 19 4.99 -6.77 -21.23
C VAL A 19 3.57 -6.74 -21.80
N ARG A 20 2.55 -6.61 -20.92
CA ARG A 20 1.16 -6.31 -21.33
C ARG A 20 1.15 -5.22 -22.40
N ASP A 21 0.34 -5.40 -23.45
CA ASP A 21 0.26 -4.46 -24.57
C ASP A 21 0.22 -3.00 -24.06
N PRO A 22 1.20 -2.17 -24.44
CA PRO A 22 1.29 -0.82 -23.92
C PRO A 22 0.10 0.01 -24.41
N ILE A 23 -0.45 0.84 -23.53
CA ILE A 23 -1.59 1.70 -23.90
C ILE A 23 -1.07 2.81 -24.83
N VAL A 24 -1.57 2.84 -26.06
CA VAL A 24 -1.19 3.83 -27.08
C VAL A 24 -2.33 4.83 -27.29
N TYR A 25 -2.04 6.11 -27.02
CA TYR A 25 -2.92 7.22 -27.35
C TYR A 25 -2.43 7.90 -28.64
N HIS A 26 -3.32 8.00 -29.63
CA HIS A 26 -3.02 8.68 -30.90
C HIS A 26 -3.37 10.17 -30.80
N LEU A 27 -2.40 11.04 -31.09
CA LEU A 27 -2.62 12.48 -31.16
C LEU A 27 -3.07 12.84 -32.56
N GLN A 28 -4.22 13.49 -32.70
CA GLN A 28 -4.77 13.89 -34.01
C GLN A 28 -4.16 15.19 -34.58
N HIS A 29 -3.24 15.83 -33.86
CA HIS A 29 -2.68 17.14 -34.21
C HIS A 29 -1.15 17.07 -34.30
N GLY A 30 -0.59 17.57 -35.41
CA GLY A 30 0.86 17.68 -35.63
C GLY A 30 1.44 19.02 -35.14
N LEU A 31 2.71 19.03 -34.75
CA LEU A 31 3.44 20.26 -34.42
C LEU A 31 4.05 20.86 -35.69
N LYS A 32 4.11 22.19 -35.79
CA LYS A 32 4.81 22.87 -36.89
C LYS A 32 6.32 22.58 -36.80
N PRO A 33 7.01 22.30 -37.92
CA PRO A 33 8.46 22.11 -37.92
C PRO A 33 9.19 23.33 -37.33
N PRO A 34 10.38 23.15 -36.73
CA PRO A 34 11.36 22.07 -36.96
C PRO A 34 11.30 20.89 -35.97
N ILE A 35 10.22 20.72 -35.21
CA ILE A 35 10.26 19.89 -34.00
C ILE A 35 9.66 18.49 -34.23
N SER A 36 10.48 17.51 -34.61
CA SER A 36 10.23 16.09 -34.29
C SER A 36 10.81 15.79 -32.91
N ARG A 37 9.96 15.66 -31.88
CA ARG A 37 10.41 15.44 -30.50
C ARG A 37 9.97 14.07 -29.99
N LEU A 38 10.94 13.31 -29.52
CA LEU A 38 10.72 12.26 -28.52
C LEU A 38 10.77 12.93 -27.15
N SER A 39 9.74 12.77 -26.34
CA SER A 39 9.69 13.21 -24.96
C SER A 39 9.42 12.01 -24.08
N ILE A 40 10.35 11.75 -23.17
CA ILE A 40 10.21 10.72 -22.14
C ILE A 40 9.91 11.48 -20.84
N SER A 41 8.78 11.13 -20.22
CA SER A 41 8.37 11.74 -18.97
C SER A 41 7.80 10.67 -18.04
N TRP A 42 8.09 10.80 -16.76
CA TRP A 42 7.39 10.02 -15.75
C TRP A 42 5.99 10.59 -15.57
N SER A 43 4.98 9.74 -15.70
CA SER A 43 3.61 10.09 -15.30
C SER A 43 3.41 9.75 -13.81
N ARG A 44 2.18 9.83 -13.30
CA ARG A 44 1.91 9.48 -11.90
C ARG A 44 2.11 7.97 -11.70
N GLY A 45 2.88 7.59 -10.68
CA GLY A 45 3.15 6.18 -10.39
C GLY A 45 4.35 5.63 -11.16
N ASN A 46 4.40 4.30 -11.31
CA ASN A 46 5.43 3.59 -12.06
C ASN A 46 5.15 3.57 -13.58
N CYS A 47 4.51 4.61 -14.10
CA CYS A 47 4.10 4.71 -15.50
C CYS A 47 5.04 5.67 -16.25
N LEU A 48 5.88 5.13 -17.11
CA LEU A 48 6.70 5.89 -18.03
C LEU A 48 5.86 6.28 -19.25
N ARG A 49 5.76 7.58 -19.53
CA ARG A 49 5.07 8.09 -20.71
C ARG A 49 6.10 8.50 -21.76
N VAL A 50 6.05 7.82 -22.89
CA VAL A 50 6.88 8.10 -24.07
C VAL A 50 5.99 8.78 -25.12
N SER A 51 6.20 10.07 -25.33
CA SER A 51 5.47 10.86 -26.31
C SER A 51 6.35 11.11 -27.54
N PHE A 52 5.89 10.69 -28.70
CA PHE A 52 6.56 10.87 -29.98
C PHE A 52 5.73 11.79 -30.86
N PHE A 53 6.23 12.99 -31.16
CA PHE A 53 5.52 13.98 -31.98
C PHE A 53 6.04 13.97 -33.42
N ARG A 54 5.13 13.83 -34.39
CA ARG A 54 5.43 13.95 -35.84
C ARG A 54 5.05 15.34 -36.36
N PRO A 55 5.82 15.88 -37.34
CA PRO A 55 5.45 17.12 -38.02
C PRO A 55 4.15 16.94 -38.82
N SER A 56 3.35 18.00 -38.95
CA SER A 56 2.25 18.02 -39.92
C SER A 56 2.84 17.99 -41.33
N SER A 57 2.49 16.99 -42.13
CA SER A 57 2.82 17.02 -43.57
C SER A 57 2.14 18.23 -44.20
N SER A 58 2.92 19.22 -44.63
CA SER A 58 2.42 20.31 -45.46
C SER A 58 2.00 19.73 -46.82
N GLU A 59 0.73 20.00 -47.17
CA GLU A 59 0.11 19.95 -48.50
C GLU A 59 1.02 19.48 -49.65
N SER A 60 0.90 18.21 -50.08
CA SER A 60 1.18 17.74 -51.45
C SER A 60 1.06 16.22 -51.69
N ASP A 61 0.59 15.41 -50.74
CA ASP A 61 0.36 13.98 -51.01
C ASP A 61 -1.15 13.63 -50.94
N THR A 62 -1.90 14.03 -51.97
CA THR A 62 -3.13 13.33 -52.34
C THR A 62 -2.74 11.97 -52.91
N GLU A 63 -2.86 10.92 -52.10
CA GLU A 63 -3.04 9.49 -52.46
C GLU A 63 -2.39 8.56 -51.42
N ASN A 64 -2.91 8.54 -50.19
CA ASN A 64 -2.91 7.35 -49.31
C ASN A 64 -3.67 7.66 -48.01
N SER A 65 -4.91 7.18 -47.92
CA SER A 65 -5.88 7.49 -46.87
C SER A 65 -5.62 6.87 -45.49
N ASN A 66 -4.40 6.43 -45.17
CA ASN A 66 -4.07 5.76 -43.90
C ASN A 66 -2.78 6.25 -43.21
N LYS A 67 -2.24 7.43 -43.56
CA LYS A 67 -1.11 8.00 -42.78
C LYS A 67 -1.67 8.70 -41.54
N GLU A 68 -1.50 8.08 -40.37
CA GLU A 68 -1.84 8.66 -39.06
C GLU A 68 -1.19 10.05 -38.89
N ILE A 69 -2.02 11.09 -38.97
CA ILE A 69 -1.60 12.48 -38.78
C ILE A 69 -1.47 12.73 -37.28
N GLY A 70 -0.25 13.09 -36.85
CA GLY A 70 0.07 13.46 -35.47
C GLY A 70 0.86 12.39 -34.70
N GLY A 71 1.29 12.77 -33.49
CA GLY A 71 2.16 11.96 -32.65
C GLY A 71 1.49 10.75 -31.98
N LYS A 72 2.27 9.93 -31.28
CA LYS A 72 1.79 8.85 -30.40
C LYS A 72 2.27 9.07 -28.98
N VAL A 73 1.43 8.81 -27.99
CA VAL A 73 1.82 8.75 -26.58
C VAL A 73 1.63 7.33 -26.11
N VAL A 74 2.72 6.70 -25.68
CA VAL A 74 2.74 5.34 -25.16
C VAL A 74 2.94 5.41 -23.65
N GLU A 75 2.07 4.74 -22.89
CA GLU A 75 2.26 4.56 -21.46
C GLU A 75 2.76 3.15 -21.17
N VAL A 76 3.96 3.07 -20.60
CA VAL A 76 4.63 1.83 -20.20
C VAL A 76 4.61 1.74 -18.67
N LYS A 77 3.93 0.75 -18.12
CA LYS A 77 4.02 0.43 -16.70
C LYS A 77 5.31 -0.35 -16.44
N LEU A 78 6.21 0.22 -15.63
CA LEU A 78 7.50 -0.39 -15.28
C LEU A 78 7.41 -1.35 -14.09
N SER A 79 6.24 -1.90 -13.79
CA SER A 79 6.13 -2.98 -12.81
C SER A 79 6.60 -4.28 -13.46
N SER A 80 7.66 -4.88 -12.94
CA SER A 80 7.83 -6.33 -12.98
C SER A 80 6.67 -6.91 -12.17
N GLY A 81 5.55 -7.17 -12.86
CA GLY A 81 4.39 -7.74 -12.21
C GLY A 81 4.77 -9.14 -11.74
N ASP A 82 4.83 -9.34 -10.43
CA ASP A 82 4.67 -10.69 -9.88
C ASP A 82 3.30 -11.18 -10.36
N GLU A 83 3.28 -12.06 -11.35
CA GLU A 83 2.06 -12.53 -12.04
C GLU A 83 1.12 -13.25 -11.07
N GLU A 84 1.67 -13.82 -10.01
CA GLU A 84 0.94 -14.57 -8.98
C GLU A 84 -0.02 -13.70 -8.16
N ILE A 85 0.28 -12.41 -7.94
CA ILE A 85 -0.51 -11.56 -7.04
C ILE A 85 -1.08 -10.37 -7.82
N ASP A 86 -2.40 -10.32 -7.92
CA ASP A 86 -3.09 -9.23 -8.59
C ASP A 86 -2.95 -7.88 -7.83
N ASP A 87 -3.25 -6.78 -8.52
CA ASP A 87 -3.16 -5.44 -7.93
C ASP A 87 -4.13 -5.23 -6.75
N ALA A 88 -5.23 -5.98 -6.67
CA ALA A 88 -6.21 -5.86 -5.59
C ALA A 88 -5.72 -6.54 -4.30
N GLN A 89 -5.14 -7.73 -4.41
CA GLN A 89 -4.51 -8.48 -3.34
C GLN A 89 -3.24 -7.77 -2.86
N LYS A 90 -2.41 -7.21 -3.75
CA LYS A 90 -1.29 -6.32 -3.36
C LYS A 90 -1.77 -5.14 -2.50
N ARG A 91 -2.91 -4.53 -2.84
CA ARG A 91 -3.52 -3.46 -2.01
C ARG A 91 -4.07 -4.00 -0.70
N LYS A 92 -4.73 -5.17 -0.69
CA LYS A 92 -5.22 -5.82 0.54
C LYS A 92 -4.07 -6.07 1.51
N ILE A 93 -2.95 -6.61 1.02
CA ILE A 93 -1.73 -6.86 1.79
C ILE A 93 -1.16 -5.54 2.31
N ALA A 94 -0.97 -4.54 1.44
CA ALA A 94 -0.41 -3.25 1.84
C ALA A 94 -1.26 -2.54 2.91
N TYR A 95 -2.60 -2.59 2.82
CA TYR A 95 -3.48 -2.02 3.83
C TYR A 95 -3.55 -2.86 5.11
N GLY A 96 -3.57 -4.18 4.99
CA GLY A 96 -3.63 -5.10 6.12
C GLY A 96 -2.36 -5.06 6.98
N SER A 97 -1.19 -4.82 6.36
CA SER A 97 0.09 -4.78 7.07
C SER A 97 0.31 -3.50 7.88
N VAL A 98 -0.50 -2.46 7.66
CA VAL A 98 -0.33 -1.15 8.28
C VAL A 98 -0.54 -1.16 9.79
N SER A 99 -1.64 -1.77 10.27
CA SER A 99 -1.94 -1.80 11.70
C SER A 99 -0.90 -2.63 12.48
N PRO A 100 -0.55 -3.86 12.08
CA PRO A 100 0.51 -4.64 12.72
C PRO A 100 1.83 -3.89 12.75
N PHE A 101 2.21 -3.26 11.63
CA PHE A 101 3.48 -2.53 11.52
C PHE A 101 3.51 -1.29 12.41
N ALA A 102 2.47 -0.45 12.39
CA ALA A 102 2.39 0.75 13.22
C ALA A 102 2.47 0.41 14.72
N LEU A 103 1.79 -0.67 15.13
CA LEU A 103 1.82 -1.16 16.50
C LEU A 103 3.21 -1.66 16.90
N LEU A 104 3.89 -2.41 16.03
CA LEU A 104 5.27 -2.85 16.26
C LEU A 104 6.24 -1.65 16.38
N GLN A 105 6.15 -0.65 15.48
CA GLN A 105 7.00 0.54 15.53
C GLN A 105 6.74 1.40 16.78
N ASN A 106 5.48 1.53 17.20
CA ASN A 106 5.15 2.24 18.44
C ASN A 106 5.76 1.54 19.65
N ARG A 107 5.66 0.20 19.72
CA ARG A 107 6.31 -0.60 20.78
C ARG A 107 7.84 -0.42 20.74
N LYS A 108 8.47 -0.48 19.56
CA LYS A 108 9.91 -0.24 19.37
C LYS A 108 10.33 1.14 19.91
N ASN A 109 9.58 2.19 19.56
CA ASN A 109 9.84 3.56 20.00
C ASN A 109 9.65 3.73 21.52
N SER A 110 8.61 3.13 22.10
CA SER A 110 8.42 3.13 23.56
C SER A 110 9.55 2.42 24.30
N ILE A 111 10.02 1.28 23.77
CA ILE A 111 11.15 0.53 24.34
C ILE A 111 12.44 1.34 24.23
N LEU A 112 12.72 1.96 23.09
CA LEU A 112 13.90 2.83 22.90
C LEU A 112 13.87 4.07 23.80
N ALA A 113 12.68 4.60 24.12
CA ALA A 113 12.54 5.69 25.09
C ALA A 113 12.85 5.22 26.52
N LEU A 114 12.42 4.01 26.88
CA LEU A 114 12.66 3.41 28.20
C LEU A 114 14.10 2.95 28.40
N SER A 115 14.77 2.42 27.36
CA SER A 115 16.17 1.98 27.43
C SER A 115 17.14 3.14 27.64
N LYS A 116 16.82 4.33 27.12
CA LYS A 116 17.53 5.58 27.45
C LYS A 116 17.40 5.99 28.91
N MET A 117 16.42 5.44 29.65
CA MET A 117 16.18 5.71 31.07
C MET A 117 16.67 4.56 32.01
N SER A 118 16.99 3.37 31.51
CA SER A 118 17.31 2.18 32.34
C SER A 118 18.42 1.28 31.74
N MET A 119 19.40 0.92 32.57
CA MET A 119 20.66 0.23 32.21
C MET A 119 20.58 -1.31 32.07
N ASN A 120 19.40 -1.95 32.07
CA ASN A 120 19.30 -3.43 32.06
C ASN A 120 19.03 -4.02 30.67
N SER A 121 20.10 -4.29 29.89
CA SER A 121 20.01 -4.73 28.48
C SER A 121 19.45 -6.14 28.22
N ALA A 122 19.53 -7.05 29.21
CA ALA A 122 19.30 -8.48 28.99
C ALA A 122 17.82 -8.91 28.95
N SER A 123 16.91 -8.21 29.65
CA SER A 123 15.47 -8.50 29.57
C SER A 123 14.82 -8.02 28.27
N TYR A 124 15.45 -7.08 27.56
CA TYR A 124 14.92 -6.45 26.34
C TYR A 124 14.81 -7.42 25.15
N HIS A 125 15.78 -8.32 24.97
CA HIS A 125 15.78 -9.25 23.83
C HIS A 125 14.73 -10.36 23.95
N VAL A 126 14.29 -10.71 25.17
CA VAL A 126 13.30 -11.76 25.39
C VAL A 126 11.89 -11.26 25.05
N GLU A 127 11.56 -10.03 25.45
CA GLU A 127 10.28 -9.41 25.13
C GLU A 127 10.18 -9.03 23.65
N TRP A 128 11.24 -8.46 23.06
CA TRP A 128 11.22 -8.00 21.66
C TRP A 128 10.92 -9.12 20.66
N TRP A 129 11.55 -10.29 20.82
CA TRP A 129 11.33 -11.43 19.96
C TRP A 129 9.86 -11.91 19.97
N GLN A 130 9.18 -11.87 21.12
CA GLN A 130 7.77 -12.23 21.21
C GLN A 130 6.89 -11.24 20.43
N GLN A 131 7.23 -9.95 20.48
CA GLN A 131 6.53 -8.90 19.70
C GLN A 131 6.67 -9.14 18.20
N VAL A 132 7.87 -9.47 17.73
CA VAL A 132 8.10 -9.77 16.30
C VAL A 132 7.39 -11.07 15.90
N THR A 133 7.33 -12.06 16.78
CA THR A 133 6.59 -13.32 16.52
C THR A 133 5.09 -13.07 16.39
N GLU A 134 4.50 -12.26 17.29
CA GLU A 134 3.09 -11.86 17.21
C GLU A 134 2.81 -11.11 15.89
N TYR A 135 3.67 -10.14 15.57
CA TYR A 135 3.62 -9.41 14.31
C TYR A 135 3.71 -10.35 13.08
N SER A 136 4.64 -11.32 13.08
CA SER A 136 4.78 -12.28 11.98
C SER A 136 3.53 -13.12 11.78
N LYS A 137 2.88 -13.54 12.87
CA LYS A 137 1.61 -14.30 12.80
C LYS A 137 0.48 -13.49 12.18
N GLU A 138 0.37 -12.21 12.52
CA GLU A 138 -0.62 -11.31 11.91
C GLU A 138 -0.36 -11.13 10.41
N ILE A 139 0.90 -10.93 10.01
CA ILE A 139 1.29 -10.81 8.60
C ILE A 139 1.07 -12.13 7.85
N ASN A 140 1.46 -13.27 8.43
CA ASN A 140 1.26 -14.57 7.79
C ASN A 140 -0.23 -14.88 7.58
N SER A 141 -1.08 -14.54 8.57
CA SER A 141 -2.54 -14.64 8.42
C SER A 141 -3.10 -13.73 7.32
N LEU A 142 -2.46 -12.58 7.05
CA LEU A 142 -2.86 -11.65 5.99
C LEU A 142 -2.47 -12.15 4.60
N LEU A 143 -1.30 -12.78 4.49
CA LEU A 143 -0.81 -13.40 3.26
C LEU A 143 -1.60 -14.66 2.87
N GLY A 144 -2.23 -15.32 3.85
CA GLY A 144 -3.20 -16.39 3.61
C GLY A 144 -4.46 -15.92 2.87
N ASN A 145 -4.95 -16.76 1.97
CA ASN A 145 -6.28 -16.63 1.40
C ASN A 145 -7.34 -17.00 2.45
N PRO A 146 -8.54 -16.39 2.41
CA PRO A 146 -9.63 -16.82 3.28
C PRO A 146 -9.89 -18.31 3.04
N LYS A 147 -9.82 -19.12 4.11
CA LYS A 147 -10.06 -20.56 4.07
C LYS A 147 -11.29 -20.85 3.19
N ALA A 148 -11.09 -21.61 2.12
CA ALA A 148 -12.20 -22.14 1.35
C ALA A 148 -13.16 -22.86 2.31
N ALA A 149 -14.46 -22.76 2.05
CA ALA A 149 -15.47 -23.49 2.82
C ALA A 149 -15.05 -24.97 2.92
N PRO A 150 -15.28 -25.63 4.08
CA PRO A 150 -14.87 -27.01 4.25
C PRO A 150 -15.42 -27.85 3.11
N THR A 151 -14.52 -28.42 2.30
CA THR A 151 -14.87 -29.40 1.28
C THR A 151 -15.65 -30.54 1.93
N SER A 152 -16.62 -31.08 1.20
CA SER A 152 -17.57 -32.12 1.61
C SER A 152 -17.01 -33.14 2.60
N VAL A 153 -17.80 -33.47 3.63
CA VAL A 153 -17.48 -34.41 4.73
C VAL A 153 -17.08 -35.82 4.25
N ILE A 154 -17.31 -36.15 2.98
CA ILE A 154 -16.94 -37.43 2.35
C ILE A 154 -15.74 -37.16 1.43
N GLU A 155 -14.55 -37.56 1.88
CA GLU A 155 -13.34 -37.53 1.06
C GLU A 155 -13.30 -38.76 0.14
N ASP A 156 -13.10 -38.53 -1.16
CA ASP A 156 -12.86 -39.61 -2.12
C ASP A 156 -11.55 -40.36 -1.74
N PRO A 157 -11.59 -41.70 -1.56
CA PRO A 157 -10.41 -42.50 -1.23
C PRO A 157 -9.29 -42.39 -2.27
N ARG A 158 -9.60 -42.05 -3.54
CA ARG A 158 -8.59 -41.86 -4.60
C ARG A 158 -8.06 -40.43 -4.72
N THR A 159 -8.58 -39.47 -3.94
CA THR A 159 -8.02 -38.12 -3.89
C THR A 159 -6.74 -38.11 -3.05
N VAL A 160 -5.57 -38.09 -3.70
CA VAL A 160 -4.25 -38.17 -3.05
C VAL A 160 -3.80 -36.78 -2.57
N VAL A 161 -3.97 -35.76 -3.41
CA VAL A 161 -3.56 -34.37 -3.16
C VAL A 161 -4.79 -33.49 -2.97
N LYS A 162 -4.88 -32.80 -1.83
CA LYS A 162 -5.99 -31.87 -1.52
C LYS A 162 -5.62 -30.44 -1.91
N THR A 163 -6.47 -29.77 -2.68
CA THR A 163 -6.37 -28.34 -3.00
C THR A 163 -7.07 -27.52 -1.91
N VAL A 164 -6.34 -27.14 -0.86
CA VAL A 164 -6.94 -26.43 0.30
C VAL A 164 -6.89 -24.90 0.12
N GLU A 165 -5.80 -24.39 -0.45
CA GLU A 165 -5.52 -22.97 -0.66
C GLU A 165 -4.54 -22.87 -1.82
N GLU A 166 -4.69 -21.91 -2.75
CA GLU A 166 -3.65 -21.63 -3.74
C GLU A 166 -2.46 -20.97 -3.00
N PRO A 167 -1.29 -21.63 -2.96
CA PRO A 167 -0.11 -21.05 -2.33
C PRO A 167 0.40 -19.87 -3.16
N THR A 168 1.12 -18.96 -2.51
CA THR A 168 1.85 -17.86 -3.20
C THR A 168 3.30 -17.88 -2.76
N CYS A 169 4.22 -17.54 -3.66
CA CYS A 169 5.63 -17.50 -3.27
C CYS A 169 5.91 -16.43 -2.20
N LEU A 170 5.14 -15.34 -2.18
CA LEU A 170 5.28 -14.31 -1.15
C LEU A 170 5.02 -14.88 0.26
N LYS A 171 3.96 -15.69 0.42
CA LYS A 171 3.66 -16.38 1.68
C LYS A 171 4.72 -17.42 2.01
N ALA A 172 5.13 -18.22 1.04
CA ALA A 172 6.18 -19.22 1.22
C ALA A 172 7.51 -18.60 1.69
N ALA A 173 7.90 -17.47 1.10
CA ALA A 173 9.08 -16.71 1.49
C ALA A 173 8.96 -16.12 2.90
N TRP A 174 7.79 -15.58 3.25
CA TRP A 174 7.52 -15.07 4.60
C TRP A 174 7.63 -16.18 5.65
N GLU A 175 7.05 -17.35 5.39
CA GLU A 175 7.11 -18.49 6.33
C GLU A 175 8.54 -19.04 6.47
N LEU A 176 9.35 -19.06 5.42
CA LEU A 176 10.78 -19.36 5.55
C LEU A 176 11.48 -18.35 6.47
N MET A 177 11.26 -17.06 6.25
CA MET A 177 11.85 -16.02 7.10
C MET A 177 11.40 -16.16 8.56
N GLU A 178 10.12 -16.47 8.79
CA GLU A 178 9.57 -16.71 10.12
C GLU A 178 10.25 -17.91 10.79
N ILE A 179 10.32 -19.06 10.11
CA ILE A 179 10.96 -20.28 10.62
C ILE A 179 12.40 -20.00 11.09
N PHE A 180 13.20 -19.30 10.29
CA PHE A 180 14.63 -19.12 10.60
C PHE A 180 14.91 -17.96 11.57
N TYR A 181 14.21 -16.84 11.46
CA TYR A 181 14.55 -15.61 12.21
C TYR A 181 13.59 -15.25 13.32
N ALA A 182 12.30 -15.59 13.19
CA ALA A 182 11.27 -15.18 14.14
C ALA A 182 10.75 -16.30 15.03
N ASP A 183 10.78 -17.58 14.65
CA ASP A 183 10.34 -18.67 15.51
C ASP A 183 11.52 -19.41 16.16
N LYS A 184 11.95 -18.97 17.35
CA LYS A 184 12.98 -19.66 18.16
C LYS A 184 12.56 -21.08 18.58
N GLN A 185 11.26 -21.39 18.65
CA GLN A 185 10.82 -22.73 19.01
C GLN A 185 11.03 -23.72 17.85
N SER A 186 10.96 -23.23 16.60
CA SER A 186 11.21 -24.01 15.39
C SER A 186 12.65 -24.55 15.34
N HIS A 187 13.63 -23.82 15.89
CA HIS A 187 15.06 -24.15 15.80
C HIS A 187 15.40 -25.55 16.32
N ALA A 188 14.65 -26.04 17.33
CA ALA A 188 14.87 -27.38 17.88
C ALA A 188 14.45 -28.51 16.92
N TRP A 189 13.63 -28.21 15.91
CA TRP A 189 13.04 -29.15 14.95
C TRP A 189 12.95 -28.55 13.54
N LEU A 190 13.94 -27.77 13.15
CA LEU A 190 13.99 -27.05 11.88
C LEU A 190 13.78 -27.95 10.64
N PRO A 191 14.37 -29.16 10.54
CA PRO A 191 14.11 -30.04 9.39
C PRO A 191 12.63 -30.43 9.23
N GLU A 192 11.92 -30.62 10.33
CA GLU A 192 10.50 -30.95 10.33
C GLU A 192 9.65 -29.75 9.89
N CYS A 193 10.06 -28.53 10.24
CA CYS A 193 9.43 -27.31 9.71
C CYS A 193 9.59 -27.21 8.19
N LEU A 194 10.75 -27.59 7.65
CA LEU A 194 11.00 -27.62 6.21
C LEU A 194 10.18 -28.71 5.50
N VAL A 195 9.91 -29.84 6.15
CA VAL A 195 8.99 -30.87 5.62
C VAL A 195 7.58 -30.30 5.46
N ASP A 196 7.07 -29.65 6.50
CA ASP A 196 5.74 -29.04 6.48
C ASP A 196 5.68 -27.92 5.41
N TRP A 197 6.70 -27.07 5.36
CA TRP A 197 6.82 -26.01 4.35
C TRP A 197 6.82 -26.57 2.93
N LEU A 198 7.62 -27.61 2.65
CA LEU A 198 7.63 -28.24 1.33
C LEU A 198 6.26 -28.84 1.01
N ALA A 199 5.58 -29.49 1.97
CA ALA A 199 4.25 -30.07 1.74
C ALA A 199 3.21 -29.03 1.30
N ASP A 200 3.30 -27.79 1.80
CA ASP A 200 2.37 -26.72 1.47
C ASP A 200 2.76 -25.95 0.20
N TYR A 201 4.05 -25.89 -0.17
CA TYR A 201 4.55 -25.04 -1.26
C TYR A 201 5.21 -25.75 -2.45
N ASP A 202 5.38 -27.08 -2.43
CA ASP A 202 6.02 -27.82 -3.53
C ASP A 202 5.33 -27.61 -4.88
N SER A 203 4.00 -27.36 -4.86
CA SER A 203 3.24 -27.00 -6.06
C SER A 203 3.77 -25.76 -6.79
N LEU A 204 4.29 -24.75 -6.07
CA LEU A 204 4.85 -23.53 -6.66
C LEU A 204 6.10 -23.82 -7.50
N LEU A 205 6.90 -24.80 -7.07
CA LEU A 205 8.15 -25.16 -7.76
C LEU A 205 7.88 -25.88 -9.09
N SER A 206 6.67 -26.40 -9.28
CA SER A 206 6.26 -27.17 -10.46
C SER A 206 6.26 -26.33 -11.75
N ALA A 207 6.21 -24.99 -11.63
CA ALA A 207 6.30 -24.09 -12.78
C ALA A 207 7.70 -24.08 -13.41
N THR A 208 8.74 -24.35 -12.62
CA THR A 208 10.15 -24.26 -13.05
C THR A 208 10.82 -25.61 -13.21
N GLU A 209 10.47 -26.58 -12.37
CA GLU A 209 11.14 -27.88 -12.31
C GLU A 209 10.12 -29.01 -12.02
N ALA A 210 10.53 -30.27 -12.24
CA ALA A 210 9.72 -31.41 -11.83
C ALA A 210 9.67 -31.51 -10.30
N THR A 211 8.49 -31.80 -9.74
CA THR A 211 8.26 -31.87 -8.30
C THR A 211 7.54 -33.14 -7.90
N ILE A 212 7.57 -33.46 -6.61
CA ILE A 212 6.78 -34.58 -6.07
C ILE A 212 5.29 -34.27 -6.19
N HIS A 213 4.89 -33.04 -5.95
CA HIS A 213 3.51 -32.58 -6.11
C HIS A 213 3.00 -32.83 -7.53
N SER A 214 3.74 -32.42 -8.56
CA SER A 214 3.32 -32.62 -9.96
C SER A 214 3.20 -34.11 -10.29
N LYS A 215 4.15 -34.94 -9.83
CA LYS A 215 4.08 -36.41 -9.97
C LYS A 215 2.84 -37.01 -9.31
N LEU A 216 2.51 -36.59 -8.09
CA LEU A 216 1.34 -37.10 -7.37
C LEU A 216 0.02 -36.64 -8.01
N VAL A 217 -0.04 -35.40 -8.51
CA VAL A 217 -1.19 -34.88 -9.25
C VAL A 217 -1.41 -35.67 -10.54
N ASP A 218 -0.34 -35.95 -11.29
CA ASP A 218 -0.43 -36.75 -12.51
C ASP A 218 -0.80 -38.20 -12.22
N LEU A 219 -0.25 -38.81 -11.16
CA LEU A 219 -0.68 -40.12 -10.68
C LEU A 219 -2.17 -40.12 -10.34
N GLN A 220 -2.66 -39.11 -9.61
CA GLN A 220 -4.07 -39.02 -9.21
C GLN A 220 -5.02 -38.98 -10.41
N LYS A 221 -4.67 -38.28 -11.50
CA LYS A 221 -5.48 -38.26 -12.73
C LYS A 221 -5.60 -39.66 -13.34
N GLU A 222 -4.53 -40.44 -13.26
CA GLU A 222 -4.44 -41.79 -13.85
C GLU A 222 -5.09 -42.87 -12.96
N LEU A 223 -5.11 -42.67 -11.63
CA LEU A 223 -5.71 -43.62 -10.67
C LEU A 223 -7.18 -43.97 -10.95
N VAL A 224 -7.92 -43.12 -11.67
CA VAL A 224 -9.31 -43.41 -12.06
C VAL A 224 -9.39 -44.56 -13.07
N ASN A 225 -8.36 -44.70 -13.92
CA ASN A 225 -8.36 -45.62 -15.06
C ASN A 225 -7.65 -46.96 -14.78
N LEU A 226 -6.93 -47.08 -13.66
CA LEU A 226 -6.16 -48.26 -13.31
C LEU A 226 -7.03 -49.31 -12.57
N GLN A 227 -6.98 -50.56 -13.02
CA GLN A 227 -7.62 -51.70 -12.34
C GLN A 227 -6.72 -52.31 -11.26
N ALA A 228 -5.44 -52.52 -11.57
CA ALA A 228 -4.39 -52.94 -10.65
C ALA A 228 -3.35 -51.82 -10.55
N ILE A 229 -3.43 -51.02 -9.48
CA ILE A 229 -2.57 -49.83 -9.35
C ILE A 229 -1.11 -50.20 -9.10
N GLU A 230 -0.88 -51.36 -8.48
CA GLU A 230 0.46 -51.86 -8.14
C GLU A 230 1.31 -52.30 -9.33
N ASP A 231 0.68 -52.46 -10.51
CA ASP A 231 1.34 -52.83 -11.76
C ASP A 231 1.92 -51.61 -12.50
N ASP A 232 1.43 -50.41 -12.20
CA ASP A 232 1.94 -49.18 -12.82
C ASP A 232 3.21 -48.71 -12.08
N PRO A 233 4.36 -48.55 -12.77
CA PRO A 233 5.58 -48.03 -12.15
C PRO A 233 5.40 -46.65 -11.48
N ARG A 234 4.54 -45.79 -12.04
CA ARG A 234 4.28 -44.43 -11.53
C ARG A 234 3.67 -44.44 -10.14
N TYR A 235 2.95 -45.50 -9.78
CA TYR A 235 2.41 -45.70 -8.44
C TYR A 235 3.54 -45.87 -7.41
N TRP A 236 4.50 -46.75 -7.68
CA TRP A 236 5.64 -46.97 -6.78
C TRP A 236 6.60 -45.78 -6.76
N GLU A 237 6.79 -45.10 -7.89
CA GLU A 237 7.54 -43.84 -7.95
C GLU A 237 6.89 -42.76 -7.09
N GLY A 238 5.57 -42.57 -7.20
CA GLY A 238 4.82 -41.60 -6.40
C GLY A 238 4.92 -41.88 -4.90
N ILE A 239 4.77 -43.14 -4.49
CA ILE A 239 4.95 -43.54 -3.07
C ILE A 239 6.39 -43.31 -2.61
N SER A 240 7.37 -43.70 -3.41
CA SER A 240 8.79 -43.52 -3.08
C SER A 240 9.14 -42.04 -2.92
N SER A 241 8.65 -41.20 -3.82
CA SER A 241 8.80 -39.75 -3.79
C SER A 241 8.16 -39.14 -2.54
N ALA A 242 6.88 -39.44 -2.25
CA ALA A 242 6.20 -38.94 -1.05
C ALA A 242 6.90 -39.42 0.24
N LEU A 243 7.39 -40.65 0.27
CA LEU A 243 8.15 -41.18 1.41
C LEU A 243 9.47 -40.45 1.59
N ALA A 244 10.22 -40.17 0.52
CA ALA A 244 11.52 -39.51 0.59
C ALA A 244 11.47 -38.14 1.29
N VAL A 245 10.36 -37.41 1.18
CA VAL A 245 10.17 -36.12 1.86
C VAL A 245 9.31 -36.19 3.13
N GLY A 246 8.89 -37.40 3.52
CA GLY A 246 8.19 -37.64 4.78
C GLY A 246 6.71 -37.26 4.78
N TRP A 247 6.04 -37.30 3.62
CA TRP A 247 4.57 -37.15 3.50
C TRP A 247 3.87 -38.49 3.80
N LEU A 248 3.96 -38.89 5.07
CA LEU A 248 3.63 -40.24 5.52
C LEU A 248 2.15 -40.61 5.37
N ASP A 249 1.25 -39.63 5.53
CA ASP A 249 -0.18 -39.78 5.33
C ASP A 249 -0.52 -40.17 3.89
N ILE A 250 0.11 -39.51 2.92
CA ILE A 250 -0.01 -39.82 1.49
C ILE A 250 0.51 -41.23 1.21
N VAL A 251 1.68 -41.58 1.74
CA VAL A 251 2.29 -42.91 1.57
C VAL A 251 1.37 -44.01 2.09
N VAL A 252 0.88 -43.88 3.32
CA VAL A 252 0.00 -44.88 3.95
C VAL A 252 -1.33 -44.96 3.23
N LYS A 253 -1.87 -43.82 2.77
CA LYS A 253 -3.09 -43.79 1.94
C LYS A 253 -2.88 -44.56 0.65
N LEU A 254 -1.80 -44.30 -0.09
CA LEU A 254 -1.48 -45.00 -1.34
C LEU A 254 -1.27 -46.50 -1.10
N LEU A 255 -0.49 -46.90 -0.09
CA LEU A 255 -0.29 -48.31 0.27
C LEU A 255 -1.61 -49.03 0.58
N ARG A 256 -2.57 -48.36 1.22
CA ARG A 256 -3.90 -48.92 1.50
C ARG A 256 -4.82 -49.01 0.29
N LEU A 257 -4.46 -48.38 -0.84
CA LEU A 257 -5.16 -48.57 -2.12
C LEU A 257 -4.68 -49.83 -2.87
N HIS A 258 -3.58 -50.45 -2.43
CA HIS A 258 -3.00 -51.63 -3.08
C HIS A 258 -4.02 -52.77 -3.23
N GLY A 259 -4.00 -53.49 -4.37
CA GLY A 259 -4.98 -54.52 -4.70
C GLY A 259 -5.11 -55.66 -3.66
N SER A 260 -4.09 -55.90 -2.85
CA SER A 260 -4.12 -56.89 -1.76
C SER A 260 -5.10 -56.57 -0.62
N TYR A 261 -5.65 -55.35 -0.54
CA TYR A 261 -6.73 -55.01 0.40
C TYR A 261 -8.14 -55.29 -0.13
N GLN A 262 -8.27 -55.71 -1.40
CA GLN A 262 -9.57 -56.06 -1.98
C GLN A 262 -10.10 -57.34 -1.33
N VAL A 263 -11.35 -57.29 -0.86
CA VAL A 263 -11.96 -58.34 -0.01
C VAL A 263 -12.02 -59.69 -0.73
N ASP A 264 -12.17 -59.68 -2.04
CA ASP A 264 -12.19 -60.84 -2.93
C ASP A 264 -10.80 -61.49 -3.16
N GLN A 265 -9.70 -60.80 -2.84
CA GLN A 265 -8.32 -61.25 -3.10
C GLN A 265 -7.52 -61.57 -1.83
N LEU A 266 -8.04 -61.26 -0.64
CA LEU A 266 -7.36 -61.42 0.66
C LEU A 266 -6.80 -62.84 0.89
N GLY A 267 -7.51 -63.88 0.46
CA GLY A 267 -7.08 -65.28 0.65
C GLY A 267 -5.90 -65.70 -0.24
N SER A 268 -5.82 -65.19 -1.47
CA SER A 268 -4.75 -65.53 -2.42
C SER A 268 -3.49 -64.69 -2.28
N ARG A 269 -3.62 -63.49 -1.69
CA ARG A 269 -2.55 -62.49 -1.58
C ARG A 269 -2.22 -62.14 -0.13
N GLU A 270 -2.35 -63.10 0.79
CA GLU A 270 -2.15 -62.89 2.24
C GLU A 270 -0.72 -62.44 2.57
N THR A 271 0.28 -63.01 1.90
CA THR A 271 1.69 -62.63 2.13
C THR A 271 1.96 -61.22 1.62
N GLU A 272 1.46 -60.87 0.43
CA GLU A 272 1.54 -59.51 -0.11
C GLU A 272 0.84 -58.51 0.81
N ASN A 273 -0.38 -58.83 1.27
CA ASN A 273 -1.11 -57.99 2.21
C ASN A 273 -0.33 -57.78 3.51
N GLY A 274 0.20 -58.86 4.11
CA GLY A 274 1.01 -58.78 5.33
C GLY A 274 2.27 -57.94 5.17
N LEU A 275 2.95 -58.03 4.01
CA LEU A 275 4.12 -57.20 3.70
C LEU A 275 3.74 -55.73 3.52
N VAL A 276 2.67 -55.42 2.77
CA VAL A 276 2.18 -54.05 2.57
C VAL A 276 1.77 -53.44 3.90
N GLU A 277 1.03 -54.16 4.74
CA GLU A 277 0.61 -53.71 6.07
C GLU A 277 1.82 -53.51 6.99
N ALA A 278 2.80 -54.42 6.99
CA ALA A 278 4.01 -54.26 7.79
C ALA A 278 4.78 -52.98 7.41
N VAL A 279 4.91 -52.69 6.11
CA VAL A 279 5.52 -51.44 5.64
C VAL A 279 4.68 -50.22 6.01
N ALA A 280 3.35 -50.27 5.84
CA ALA A 280 2.45 -49.18 6.21
C ALA A 280 2.52 -48.86 7.72
N VAL A 281 2.64 -49.88 8.58
CA VAL A 281 2.84 -49.70 10.03
C VAL A 281 4.20 -49.08 10.33
N LEU A 282 5.28 -49.51 9.67
CA LEU A 282 6.61 -48.91 9.84
C LEU A 282 6.61 -47.44 9.44
N VAL A 283 6.00 -47.09 8.30
CA VAL A 283 5.84 -45.70 7.85
C VAL A 283 5.01 -44.90 8.85
N SER A 284 3.88 -45.45 9.31
CA SER A 284 2.98 -44.77 10.27
C SER A 284 3.64 -44.51 11.64
N LYS A 285 4.67 -45.28 12.00
CA LYS A 285 5.41 -45.19 13.27
C LYS A 285 6.78 -44.53 13.12
N MET A 286 7.06 -43.87 12.00
CA MET A 286 8.32 -43.16 11.81
C MET A 286 8.53 -42.14 12.95
N PRO A 287 9.66 -42.18 13.68
CA PRO A 287 9.97 -41.19 14.71
C PRO A 287 10.18 -39.79 14.12
N ARG A 288 9.55 -38.77 14.70
CA ARG A 288 9.61 -37.36 14.28
C ARG A 288 10.07 -36.49 15.45
N MET A 289 11.11 -35.68 15.24
CA MET A 289 11.64 -34.79 16.28
C MET A 289 10.83 -33.48 16.26
N ARG A 290 9.67 -33.45 16.93
CA ARG A 290 8.80 -32.25 16.97
C ARG A 290 7.88 -32.26 18.20
N PRO A 291 7.34 -31.11 18.62
CA PRO A 291 6.51 -31.02 19.83
C PRO A 291 5.19 -31.79 19.74
N GLU A 292 4.50 -31.65 18.61
CA GLU A 292 3.17 -32.18 18.34
C GLU A 292 3.04 -32.57 16.86
N LEU A 293 2.08 -33.45 16.57
CA LEU A 293 1.78 -33.88 15.20
C LEU A 293 1.24 -32.70 14.38
N SER A 294 1.70 -32.59 13.13
CA SER A 294 1.15 -31.60 12.20
C SER A 294 -0.28 -31.95 11.79
N ARG A 295 -0.97 -31.00 11.15
CA ARG A 295 -2.33 -31.16 10.62
C ARG A 295 -2.47 -32.31 9.61
N ARG A 296 -1.35 -32.80 9.06
CA ARG A 296 -1.24 -33.94 8.13
C ARG A 296 -0.41 -35.11 8.70
N GLY A 297 -0.06 -35.09 9.99
CA GLY A 297 1.00 -35.94 10.52
C GLY A 297 0.57 -37.36 10.88
N LEU A 298 1.22 -38.35 10.25
CA LEU A 298 1.50 -39.65 10.86
C LEU A 298 2.92 -39.63 11.47
N GLY A 299 3.26 -40.64 12.28
CA GLY A 299 4.54 -40.75 12.97
C GLY A 299 4.43 -40.63 14.49
N GLU A 300 5.53 -40.90 15.18
CA GLU A 300 5.64 -40.81 16.64
C GLU A 300 6.47 -39.57 17.01
N CYS A 301 5.88 -38.59 17.70
CA CYS A 301 6.56 -37.34 18.05
C CYS A 301 7.42 -37.46 19.31
N PHE A 302 8.64 -36.92 19.24
CA PHE A 302 9.59 -36.87 20.35
C PHE A 302 10.07 -35.45 20.57
N LYS A 303 10.05 -35.00 21.83
CA LYS A 303 10.43 -33.64 22.23
C LYS A 303 11.91 -33.50 22.56
N THR A 304 12.58 -34.61 22.88
CA THR A 304 13.99 -34.60 23.30
C THR A 304 14.84 -35.39 22.31
N LYS A 305 16.06 -34.90 22.05
CA LYS A 305 17.00 -35.56 21.14
C LYS A 305 17.34 -37.01 21.58
N PRO A 306 17.57 -37.30 22.88
CA PRO A 306 17.89 -38.67 23.31
C PRO A 306 16.75 -39.65 23.08
N ASP A 307 15.51 -39.29 23.42
CA ASP A 307 14.35 -40.17 23.27
C ASP A 307 14.08 -40.44 21.79
N PHE A 308 14.18 -39.39 20.98
CA PHE A 308 14.08 -39.50 19.52
C PHE A 308 15.13 -40.44 18.94
N MET A 309 16.42 -40.29 19.30
CA MET A 309 17.48 -41.16 18.78
C MET A 309 17.25 -42.62 19.12
N LYS A 310 16.87 -42.90 20.37
CA LYS A 310 16.55 -44.26 20.82
C LYS A 310 15.39 -44.85 20.02
N ALA A 311 14.34 -44.07 19.77
CA ALA A 311 13.21 -44.50 18.96
C ALA A 311 13.59 -44.70 17.49
N TRP A 312 14.37 -43.78 16.92
CA TRP A 312 14.86 -43.82 15.55
C TRP A 312 15.73 -45.06 15.28
N GLU A 313 16.69 -45.35 16.14
CA GLU A 313 17.55 -46.52 16.02
C GLU A 313 16.76 -47.82 16.14
N LYS A 314 15.81 -47.88 17.07
CA LYS A 314 14.90 -49.02 17.23
C LYS A 314 14.03 -49.22 15.98
N TRP A 315 13.46 -48.13 15.46
CA TRP A 315 12.65 -48.15 14.25
C TRP A 315 13.44 -48.64 13.03
N ARG A 316 14.67 -48.14 12.84
CA ARG A 316 15.59 -48.66 11.80
C ARG A 316 15.94 -50.13 11.99
N GLY A 317 16.11 -50.58 13.23
CA GLY A 317 16.32 -51.99 13.55
C GLY A 317 15.14 -52.88 13.11
N HIS A 318 13.89 -52.41 13.27
CA HIS A 318 12.72 -53.12 12.77
C HIS A 318 12.68 -53.17 11.24
N ILE A 319 13.06 -52.08 10.55
CA ILE A 319 13.16 -52.05 9.09
C ILE A 319 14.20 -53.05 8.58
N ALA A 320 15.41 -53.04 9.16
CA ALA A 320 16.47 -53.97 8.78
C ALA A 320 16.06 -55.44 9.02
N LYS A 321 15.32 -55.71 10.10
CA LYS A 321 14.76 -57.04 10.36
C LYS A 321 13.76 -57.48 9.30
N LEU A 322 12.89 -56.56 8.85
CA LEU A 322 11.94 -56.84 7.78
C LEU A 322 12.65 -57.04 6.42
N ASP A 323 13.66 -56.21 6.11
CA ASP A 323 14.45 -56.30 4.87
C ASP A 323 15.14 -57.67 4.72
N CYS A 324 15.63 -58.22 5.83
CA CYS A 324 16.24 -59.56 5.88
C CYS A 324 15.24 -60.72 6.02
N SER A 325 13.92 -60.48 5.98
CA SER A 325 12.93 -61.51 6.25
C SER A 325 12.76 -62.52 5.10
N ALA A 326 12.44 -63.78 5.43
CA ALA A 326 12.14 -64.80 4.43
C ALA A 326 10.80 -64.58 3.69
N PHE A 327 9.95 -63.67 4.18
CA PHE A 327 8.65 -63.36 3.57
C PHE A 327 8.80 -62.78 2.16
N TRP A 328 9.92 -62.14 1.83
CA TRP A 328 10.19 -61.65 0.47
C TRP A 328 10.25 -62.75 -0.59
N LEU A 329 10.69 -63.95 -0.22
CA LEU A 329 10.76 -65.09 -1.14
C LEU A 329 9.37 -65.68 -1.44
N LYS A 330 8.40 -65.41 -0.56
CA LYS A 330 7.01 -65.88 -0.65
C LYS A 330 6.07 -64.84 -1.27
N CYS A 331 6.58 -63.67 -1.61
CA CYS A 331 5.84 -62.64 -2.34
C CYS A 331 5.98 -62.92 -3.83
N ASP A 332 4.90 -63.36 -4.46
CA ASP A 332 4.87 -63.79 -5.85
C ASP A 332 4.77 -62.57 -6.79
N HIS A 333 4.09 -61.51 -6.33
CA HIS A 333 3.95 -60.28 -7.10
C HIS A 333 5.28 -59.48 -7.16
N ARG A 334 5.94 -59.52 -8.31
CA ARG A 334 7.28 -58.94 -8.51
C ARG A 334 7.30 -57.44 -8.25
N GLN A 335 6.36 -56.68 -8.80
CA GLN A 335 6.31 -55.22 -8.68
C GLN A 335 6.07 -54.81 -7.22
N THR A 336 5.20 -55.52 -6.49
CA THR A 336 4.98 -55.27 -5.06
C THR A 336 6.24 -55.56 -4.25
N ARG A 337 6.93 -56.67 -4.53
CA ARG A 337 8.18 -57.02 -3.86
C ARG A 337 9.28 -55.98 -4.11
N GLU A 338 9.49 -55.56 -5.35
CA GLU A 338 10.50 -54.57 -5.72
C GLU A 338 10.15 -53.19 -5.16
N GLY A 339 8.90 -52.77 -5.29
CA GLY A 339 8.38 -51.52 -4.76
C GLY A 339 8.53 -51.39 -3.25
N LEU A 340 8.05 -52.37 -2.47
CA LEU A 340 8.17 -52.37 -1.01
C LEU A 340 9.63 -52.41 -0.54
N ARG A 341 10.50 -53.17 -1.23
CA ARG A 341 11.94 -53.16 -0.93
C ARG A 341 12.56 -51.80 -1.17
N ASN A 342 12.20 -51.11 -2.25
CA ASN A 342 12.67 -49.75 -2.49
C ASN A 342 12.26 -48.79 -1.35
N LEU A 343 11.03 -48.92 -0.84
CA LEU A 343 10.58 -48.14 0.33
C LEU A 343 11.42 -48.44 1.59
N LEU A 344 11.80 -49.70 1.82
CA LEU A 344 12.70 -50.05 2.91
C LEU A 344 14.09 -49.41 2.73
N GLN A 345 14.64 -49.43 1.52
CA GLN A 345 15.93 -48.81 1.23
C GLN A 345 15.91 -47.29 1.43
N ILE A 346 14.80 -46.63 1.09
CA ILE A 346 14.56 -45.21 1.39
C ILE A 346 14.56 -44.98 2.90
N MET A 347 13.80 -45.74 3.68
CA MET A 347 13.74 -45.60 5.15
C MET A 347 15.09 -45.90 5.83
N LEU A 348 15.91 -46.78 5.24
CA LEU A 348 17.28 -47.06 5.67
C LEU A 348 18.29 -45.99 5.23
N GLY A 349 17.88 -44.99 4.45
CA GLY A 349 18.73 -43.88 4.03
C GLY A 349 19.71 -44.24 2.91
N ASN A 350 19.36 -45.18 2.03
CA ASN A 350 20.17 -45.49 0.86
C ASN A 350 20.22 -44.28 -0.11
N THR A 351 21.41 -43.71 -0.30
CA THR A 351 21.60 -42.47 -1.07
C THR A 351 21.15 -42.56 -2.52
N ASN A 352 21.33 -43.72 -3.17
CA ASN A 352 20.93 -43.91 -4.57
C ASN A 352 19.40 -43.96 -4.68
N SER A 353 18.74 -44.62 -3.73
CA SER A 353 17.28 -44.73 -3.68
C SER A 353 16.65 -43.36 -3.40
N LEU A 354 17.20 -42.61 -2.44
CA LEU A 354 16.77 -41.25 -2.12
C LEU A 354 16.97 -40.27 -3.29
N THR A 355 18.15 -40.32 -3.92
CA THR A 355 18.42 -39.48 -5.09
C THR A 355 17.40 -39.78 -6.18
N THR A 356 17.16 -41.05 -6.51
CA THR A 356 16.19 -41.47 -7.54
C THR A 356 14.75 -41.04 -7.21
N ALA A 357 14.35 -41.14 -5.94
CA ALA A 357 13.01 -40.80 -5.48
C ALA A 357 12.72 -39.29 -5.45
N THR A 358 13.76 -38.44 -5.46
CA THR A 358 13.61 -36.97 -5.39
C THR A 358 13.85 -36.32 -6.74
N CYS A 359 13.17 -35.21 -6.99
CA CYS A 359 13.13 -34.47 -8.25
C CYS A 359 14.09 -33.28 -8.24
N ASN A 360 14.12 -32.52 -7.16
CA ASN A 360 14.98 -31.35 -6.97
C ASN A 360 15.88 -31.48 -5.73
N TRP A 361 16.84 -30.57 -5.59
CA TRP A 361 17.81 -30.62 -4.49
C TRP A 361 17.16 -30.37 -3.12
N MET A 362 16.06 -29.62 -3.03
CA MET A 362 15.39 -29.29 -1.77
C MET A 362 14.68 -30.52 -1.20
N GLU A 363 14.04 -31.31 -2.06
CA GLU A 363 13.47 -32.61 -1.70
C GLU A 363 14.56 -33.58 -1.21
N LEU A 364 15.69 -33.67 -1.94
CA LEU A 364 16.83 -34.50 -1.55
C LEU A 364 17.41 -34.03 -0.20
N TYR A 365 17.51 -32.72 -0.02
CA TYR A 365 18.01 -32.08 1.19
C TYR A 365 17.17 -32.43 2.41
N ILE A 366 15.84 -32.35 2.31
CA ILE A 366 14.92 -32.79 3.38
C ILE A 366 15.07 -34.30 3.65
N SER A 367 15.18 -35.10 2.59
CA SER A 367 15.33 -36.56 2.73
C SER A 367 16.58 -36.96 3.51
N HIS A 368 17.68 -36.20 3.36
CA HIS A 368 18.90 -36.41 4.13
C HIS A 368 18.67 -36.23 5.63
N PHE A 369 17.89 -35.24 6.05
CA PHE A 369 17.55 -35.08 7.46
C PHE A 369 16.65 -36.20 7.95
N LEU A 370 15.67 -36.62 7.15
CA LEU A 370 14.71 -37.64 7.54
C LEU A 370 15.25 -39.06 7.62
N TYR A 371 16.31 -39.40 6.88
CA TYR A 371 16.74 -40.80 6.77
C TYR A 371 18.24 -41.06 6.97
N ILE A 372 19.09 -40.03 6.89
CA ILE A 372 20.55 -40.19 6.99
C ILE A 372 21.09 -39.52 8.25
N ARG A 373 20.79 -38.23 8.44
CA ARG A 373 21.38 -37.43 9.51
C ARG A 373 20.35 -36.45 10.09
N PRO A 374 19.53 -36.88 11.07
CA PRO A 374 18.46 -36.04 11.63
C PRO A 374 18.92 -34.79 12.38
N PHE A 375 20.20 -34.71 12.76
CA PHE A 375 20.74 -33.54 13.46
C PHE A 375 21.85 -32.86 12.67
N THR A 376 21.73 -31.55 12.57
CA THR A 376 22.72 -30.66 11.95
C THR A 376 23.74 -30.16 12.97
N MET A 377 24.86 -29.65 12.46
CA MET A 377 25.85 -28.91 13.25
C MET A 377 25.66 -27.40 13.08
N GLY A 378 24.41 -26.92 13.10
CA GLY A 378 24.06 -25.52 12.81
C GLY A 378 23.87 -25.22 11.31
N LEU A 379 23.72 -23.94 10.97
CA LEU A 379 23.41 -23.48 9.61
C LEU A 379 24.57 -23.73 8.63
N GLU A 380 25.82 -23.64 9.05
CA GLU A 380 26.98 -24.00 8.22
C GLU A 380 26.91 -25.46 7.73
N GLY A 381 26.58 -26.37 8.65
CA GLY A 381 26.35 -27.79 8.32
C GLY A 381 25.16 -27.99 7.39
N MET A 382 24.12 -27.18 7.55
CA MET A 382 22.95 -27.16 6.66
C MET A 382 23.29 -26.65 5.26
N TYR A 383 24.10 -25.60 5.17
CA TYR A 383 24.54 -25.02 3.90
C TYR A 383 25.45 -25.98 3.12
N SER A 384 26.43 -26.60 3.77
CA SER A 384 27.30 -27.60 3.12
C SER A 384 26.53 -28.82 2.60
N LEU A 385 25.48 -29.25 3.32
CA LEU A 385 24.60 -30.30 2.85
C LEU A 385 23.75 -29.85 1.65
N ALA A 386 23.22 -28.63 1.66
CA ALA A 386 22.49 -28.06 0.53
C ALA A 386 23.36 -28.02 -0.73
N GLN A 387 24.61 -27.54 -0.62
CA GLN A 387 25.58 -27.54 -1.73
C GLN A 387 25.82 -28.95 -2.31
N ARG A 388 25.94 -29.96 -1.45
CA ARG A 388 26.09 -31.35 -1.90
C ARG A 388 24.83 -31.87 -2.61
N CYS A 389 23.64 -31.55 -2.09
CA CYS A 389 22.38 -31.94 -2.74
C CYS A 389 22.25 -31.27 -4.11
N MET A 390 22.65 -30.01 -4.25
CA MET A 390 22.68 -29.30 -5.54
C MET A 390 23.68 -29.90 -6.53
N GLN A 391 24.80 -30.45 -6.07
CA GLN A 391 25.73 -31.18 -6.96
C GLN A 391 25.12 -32.47 -7.50
N LEU A 392 24.32 -33.17 -6.68
CA LEU A 392 23.62 -34.41 -7.08
C LEU A 392 22.36 -34.14 -7.91
N ARG A 393 21.71 -33.00 -7.68
CA ARG A 393 20.50 -32.53 -8.37
C ARG A 393 20.69 -31.08 -8.83
N PRO A 394 21.45 -30.84 -9.91
CA PRO A 394 21.70 -29.49 -10.41
C PRO A 394 20.41 -28.86 -10.95
N MET A 395 20.16 -27.61 -10.56
CA MET A 395 19.03 -26.82 -11.05
C MET A 395 19.34 -26.23 -12.42
N SER A 396 18.36 -26.26 -13.33
CA SER A 396 18.48 -25.62 -14.64
C SER A 396 18.12 -24.13 -14.58
N ASN A 397 17.25 -23.76 -13.64
CA ASN A 397 16.87 -22.39 -13.35
C ASN A 397 16.62 -22.24 -11.84
N THR A 398 17.18 -21.22 -11.22
CA THR A 398 17.01 -21.01 -9.77
C THR A 398 15.65 -20.38 -9.50
N HIS A 399 14.69 -21.19 -9.04
CA HIS A 399 13.42 -20.68 -8.55
C HIS A 399 13.65 -19.66 -7.42
N ARG A 400 12.86 -18.58 -7.37
CA ARG A 400 13.06 -17.46 -6.44
C ARG A 400 13.15 -17.84 -4.95
N LEU A 401 12.37 -18.84 -4.52
CA LEU A 401 12.42 -19.36 -3.15
C LEU A 401 13.77 -20.05 -2.83
N MET A 402 14.43 -20.62 -3.84
CA MET A 402 15.72 -21.31 -3.67
C MET A 402 16.86 -20.31 -3.44
N GLY A 403 16.83 -19.15 -4.11
CA GLY A 403 17.77 -18.06 -3.84
C GLY A 403 17.68 -17.58 -2.39
N LEU A 404 16.44 -17.35 -1.92
CA LEU A 404 16.18 -16.92 -0.54
C LEU A 404 16.69 -17.93 0.49
N ILE A 405 16.31 -19.21 0.40
CA ILE A 405 16.73 -20.22 1.39
C ILE A 405 18.26 -20.39 1.41
N LEU A 406 18.94 -20.31 0.26
CA LEU A 406 20.39 -20.38 0.21
C LEU A 406 21.04 -19.17 0.90
N GLY A 407 20.48 -17.97 0.73
CA GLY A 407 20.91 -16.78 1.46
C GLY A 407 20.76 -16.93 2.97
N ILE A 408 19.63 -17.51 3.41
CA ILE A 408 19.35 -17.79 4.83
C ILE A 408 20.37 -18.80 5.39
N LEU A 409 20.56 -19.92 4.71
CA LEU A 409 21.50 -20.97 5.12
C LEU A 409 22.95 -20.49 5.15
N GLY A 410 23.32 -19.56 4.25
CA GLY A 410 24.63 -18.92 4.22
C GLY A 410 24.84 -17.82 5.27
N GLU A 411 23.85 -17.58 6.14
CA GLU A 411 23.87 -16.53 7.18
C GLU A 411 24.20 -15.11 6.66
N ASN A 412 23.91 -14.83 5.40
CA ASN A 412 24.24 -13.55 4.78
C ASN A 412 23.00 -12.64 4.69
N THR A 413 22.89 -11.72 5.65
CA THR A 413 21.76 -10.77 5.75
C THR A 413 21.62 -9.90 4.49
N GLU A 414 22.73 -9.45 3.88
CA GLU A 414 22.67 -8.60 2.69
C GLU A 414 22.17 -9.38 1.46
N VAL A 415 22.57 -10.65 1.31
CA VAL A 415 22.05 -11.54 0.25
C VAL A 415 20.56 -11.81 0.46
N VAL A 416 20.13 -12.10 1.70
CA VAL A 416 18.71 -12.30 2.01
C VAL A 416 17.88 -11.06 1.65
N LEU A 417 18.36 -9.85 1.95
CA LEU A 417 17.68 -8.62 1.55
C LEU A 417 17.67 -8.41 0.03
N ALA A 418 18.77 -8.72 -0.65
CA ALA A 418 18.87 -8.61 -2.10
C ALA A 418 17.87 -9.54 -2.80
N GLU A 419 17.77 -10.80 -2.36
CA GLU A 419 16.80 -11.77 -2.87
C GLU A 419 15.36 -11.35 -2.53
N CYS A 420 15.10 -10.89 -1.29
CA CYS A 420 13.80 -10.31 -0.92
C CYS A 420 13.38 -9.15 -1.85
N SER A 421 14.32 -8.24 -2.15
CA SER A 421 14.07 -7.06 -2.98
C SER A 421 13.82 -7.42 -4.44
N ARG A 422 14.67 -8.29 -5.00
CA ARG A 422 14.62 -8.68 -6.41
C ARG A 422 13.38 -9.51 -6.73
N GLU A 423 13.05 -10.48 -5.87
CA GLU A 423 12.06 -11.52 -6.19
C GLU A 423 10.67 -11.28 -5.60
N PHE A 424 10.57 -10.51 -4.51
CA PHE A 424 9.32 -10.30 -3.75
C PHE A 424 8.97 -8.82 -3.57
N GLY A 425 9.88 -7.92 -3.97
CA GLY A 425 9.66 -6.49 -4.05
C GLY A 425 9.75 -5.72 -2.72
N PRO A 426 9.55 -4.38 -2.77
CA PRO A 426 9.84 -3.50 -1.64
C PRO A 426 9.01 -3.74 -0.39
N TRP A 427 7.78 -4.28 -0.53
CA TRP A 427 6.95 -4.64 0.61
C TRP A 427 7.64 -5.72 1.45
N MET A 428 8.11 -6.80 0.81
CA MET A 428 8.76 -7.92 1.50
C MET A 428 9.96 -7.41 2.29
N VAL A 429 10.83 -6.62 1.68
CA VAL A 429 12.05 -6.13 2.33
C VAL A 429 11.75 -5.22 3.52
N ALA A 430 10.82 -4.27 3.36
CA ALA A 430 10.47 -3.33 4.42
C ALA A 430 9.95 -4.04 5.69
N HIS A 431 9.31 -5.20 5.53
CA HIS A 431 8.75 -5.99 6.61
C HIS A 431 9.69 -7.12 7.08
N ALA A 432 10.51 -7.70 6.21
CA ALA A 432 11.49 -8.75 6.51
C ALA A 432 12.62 -8.27 7.43
N ILE A 433 12.98 -6.99 7.37
CA ILE A 433 13.96 -6.37 8.27
C ILE A 433 13.55 -6.51 9.74
N GLU A 434 12.25 -6.47 10.05
CA GLU A 434 11.77 -6.68 11.43
C GLU A 434 12.06 -8.11 11.91
N LEU A 435 11.99 -9.11 11.03
CA LEU A 435 12.28 -10.50 11.35
C LEU A 435 13.79 -10.71 11.52
N LEU A 436 14.59 -10.17 10.60
CA LEU A 436 16.06 -10.28 10.62
C LEU A 436 16.69 -9.69 11.89
N THR A 437 16.11 -8.61 12.41
CA THR A 437 16.60 -7.93 13.62
C THR A 437 16.09 -8.56 14.93
N ALA A 438 15.15 -9.51 14.88
CA ALA A 438 14.50 -10.08 16.09
C ALA A 438 15.43 -10.91 16.98
N GLY A 439 16.50 -11.48 16.41
CA GLY A 439 17.36 -12.46 17.11
C GLY A 439 18.84 -12.38 16.81
N SER A 440 19.29 -11.45 15.95
CA SER A 440 20.69 -11.32 15.55
C SER A 440 21.23 -9.92 15.80
N ASN A 441 22.10 -9.79 16.79
CA ASN A 441 22.79 -8.52 17.09
C ASN A 441 23.65 -8.06 15.91
N GLN A 442 24.21 -9.00 15.13
CA GLN A 442 24.99 -8.67 13.95
C GLN A 442 24.11 -8.07 12.85
N ALA A 443 22.94 -8.66 12.59
CA ALA A 443 21.98 -8.11 11.63
C ALA A 443 21.46 -6.76 12.11
N GLU A 444 21.14 -6.63 13.39
CA GLU A 444 20.70 -5.37 14.00
C GLU A 444 21.73 -4.25 13.80
N MET A 445 23.00 -4.49 14.12
CA MET A 445 24.07 -3.53 13.87
C MET A 445 24.21 -3.17 12.39
N LEU A 446 24.24 -4.17 11.51
CA LEU A 446 24.42 -3.97 10.06
C LEU A 446 23.28 -3.16 9.44
N LEU A 447 22.04 -3.40 9.89
CA LEU A 447 20.83 -2.80 9.31
C LEU A 447 20.54 -1.40 9.86
N HIS A 448 20.99 -1.10 11.07
CA HIS A 448 20.83 0.20 11.73
C HIS A 448 22.02 1.15 11.55
N GLU A 449 23.19 0.65 11.16
CA GLU A 449 24.36 1.49 10.91
C GLU A 449 24.09 2.51 9.79
N GLU A 450 24.37 3.79 10.08
CA GLU A 450 24.28 4.87 9.10
C GLU A 450 25.46 4.79 8.13
N ARG A 451 25.17 4.72 6.83
CA ARG A 451 26.20 4.61 5.81
C ARG A 451 26.33 5.91 5.02
N TYR A 452 27.56 6.44 4.92
CA TYR A 452 27.83 7.70 4.21
C TYR A 452 27.47 7.62 2.72
N ASN A 453 27.74 6.48 2.07
CA ASN A 453 27.39 6.25 0.67
C ASN A 453 25.87 6.19 0.40
N LEU A 454 25.05 6.02 1.44
CA LEU A 454 23.59 6.11 1.37
C LEU A 454 23.06 7.51 1.72
N GLY A 455 23.94 8.50 1.93
CA GLY A 455 23.54 9.83 2.36
C GLY A 455 23.24 9.93 3.86
N GLY A 456 23.91 9.10 4.68
CA GLY A 456 23.80 9.14 6.15
C GLY A 456 22.53 8.48 6.69
N ILE A 457 21.94 7.56 5.93
CA ILE A 457 20.82 6.71 6.37
C ILE A 457 21.27 5.26 6.50
N SER A 458 20.48 4.47 7.22
CA SER A 458 20.70 3.03 7.38
C SER A 458 20.05 2.22 6.26
N ILE A 459 20.40 0.93 6.15
CA ILE A 459 19.76 0.00 5.20
C ILE A 459 18.26 -0.13 5.49
N GLU A 460 17.89 -0.17 6.78
CA GLU A 460 16.50 -0.17 7.24
C GLU A 460 15.75 1.04 6.73
N GLU A 461 16.29 2.24 6.95
CA GLU A 461 15.64 3.47 6.51
C GLU A 461 15.54 3.52 4.98
N LEU A 462 16.59 3.13 4.25
CA LEU A 462 16.57 3.06 2.79
C LEU A 462 15.41 2.22 2.25
N HIS A 463 15.24 0.99 2.72
CA HIS A 463 14.22 0.09 2.18
C HIS A 463 12.80 0.52 2.59
N ARG A 464 12.62 1.07 3.80
CA ARG A 464 11.33 1.67 4.18
C ARG A 464 10.99 2.88 3.33
N LEU A 465 11.97 3.74 3.02
CA LEU A 465 11.77 4.88 2.13
C LEU A 465 11.40 4.44 0.71
N VAL A 466 12.08 3.42 0.16
CA VAL A 466 11.74 2.85 -1.15
C VAL A 466 10.31 2.32 -1.16
N TYR A 467 9.89 1.56 -0.14
CA TYR A 467 8.52 1.07 -0.07
C TYR A 467 7.50 2.20 0.10
N ALA A 468 7.80 3.19 0.94
CA ALA A 468 6.96 4.38 1.10
C ALA A 468 6.81 5.18 -0.19
N GLN A 469 7.86 5.26 -1.03
CA GLN A 469 7.79 5.88 -2.35
C GLN A 469 6.89 5.08 -3.30
N VAL A 470 6.96 3.75 -3.29
CA VAL A 470 6.04 2.89 -4.06
C VAL A 470 4.59 3.17 -3.65
N LEU A 471 4.30 3.20 -2.34
CA LEU A 471 2.97 3.53 -1.82
C LEU A 471 2.51 4.92 -2.24
N SER A 472 3.40 5.91 -2.14
CA SER A 472 3.18 7.32 -2.51
C SER A 472 2.86 7.51 -3.98
N SER A 473 3.37 6.62 -4.83
CA SER A 473 3.24 6.71 -6.28
C SER A 473 1.81 6.42 -6.77
N HIS A 474 1.00 5.70 -5.99
CA HIS A 474 -0.31 5.20 -6.42
C HIS A 474 -1.48 5.84 -5.65
N ALA A 475 -2.53 6.23 -6.41
CA ALA A 475 -3.64 7.06 -5.92
C ALA A 475 -4.47 6.41 -4.79
N LEU A 476 -4.47 5.08 -4.72
CA LEU A 476 -5.19 4.33 -3.69
C LEU A 476 -4.34 3.99 -2.48
N THR A 477 -3.02 4.12 -2.51
CA THR A 477 -2.12 3.64 -1.43
C THR A 477 -1.31 4.75 -0.77
N TRP A 478 -1.25 5.94 -1.35
CA TRP A 478 -0.47 7.06 -0.77
C TRP A 478 -0.89 7.41 0.67
N GLN A 479 -2.14 7.14 1.07
CA GLN A 479 -2.66 7.44 2.40
C GLN A 479 -2.00 6.61 3.51
N ILE A 480 -1.44 5.45 3.18
CA ILE A 480 -0.74 4.58 4.13
C ILE A 480 0.79 4.77 4.11
N ALA A 481 1.32 5.49 3.12
CA ALA A 481 2.74 5.84 3.05
C ALA A 481 3.25 6.62 4.28
N PRO A 482 2.50 7.57 4.88
CA PRO A 482 2.95 8.33 6.05
C PRO A 482 3.42 7.45 7.21
N ILE A 483 2.78 6.29 7.43
CA ILE A 483 3.10 5.39 8.55
C ILE A 483 4.51 4.83 8.43
N TYR A 484 4.95 4.51 7.21
CA TYR A 484 6.32 4.09 6.94
C TYR A 484 7.28 5.29 6.96
N LEU A 485 6.90 6.43 6.37
CA LEU A 485 7.73 7.64 6.37
C LEU A 485 8.02 8.14 7.78
N THR A 486 7.07 8.09 8.71
CA THR A 486 7.30 8.55 10.09
C THR A 486 8.11 7.58 10.93
N SER A 487 8.31 6.34 10.46
CA SER A 487 9.26 5.39 11.06
C SER A 487 10.71 5.62 10.60
N CYS A 488 10.94 6.52 9.64
CA CYS A 488 12.26 6.88 9.12
C CYS A 488 12.78 8.15 9.80
N MET A 489 13.91 8.06 10.51
CA MET A 489 14.37 9.13 11.41
C MET A 489 15.00 10.33 10.69
N LYS A 490 15.65 10.12 9.52
CA LYS A 490 16.44 11.16 8.86
C LYS A 490 15.68 11.85 7.73
N GLN A 491 15.19 11.08 6.77
CA GLN A 491 14.63 11.63 5.52
C GLN A 491 13.10 11.50 5.44
N GLY A 492 12.49 10.68 6.29
CA GLY A 492 11.06 10.37 6.26
C GLY A 492 10.13 11.58 6.25
N MET A 493 10.34 12.51 7.17
CA MET A 493 9.51 13.71 7.31
C MET A 493 9.59 14.65 6.10
N GLY A 494 10.78 14.82 5.51
CA GLY A 494 10.94 15.62 4.30
C GLY A 494 10.22 15.02 3.09
N LEU A 495 10.27 13.68 2.95
CA LEU A 495 9.50 12.98 1.93
C LEU A 495 7.98 13.05 2.15
N LEU A 496 7.52 13.04 3.41
CA LEU A 496 6.11 13.23 3.76
C LEU A 496 5.63 14.63 3.36
N GLU A 497 6.43 15.67 3.62
CA GLU A 497 6.13 17.04 3.19
C GLU A 497 5.99 17.13 1.65
N ILE A 498 6.95 16.54 0.91
CA ILE A 498 6.91 16.51 -0.56
C ILE A 498 5.67 15.75 -1.06
N LEU A 499 5.33 14.63 -0.42
CA LEU A 499 4.14 13.83 -0.76
C LEU A 499 2.87 14.66 -0.63
N LEU A 500 2.73 15.39 0.48
CA LEU A 500 1.56 16.20 0.78
C LEU A 500 1.41 17.36 -0.21
N TYR A 501 2.49 18.07 -0.56
CA TYR A 501 2.44 19.14 -1.57
C TYR A 501 2.11 18.64 -2.98
N LYS A 502 2.42 17.38 -3.30
CA LYS A 502 2.12 16.78 -4.61
C LYS A 502 0.67 16.30 -4.74
N GLN A 503 -0.13 16.30 -3.66
CA GLN A 503 -1.50 15.85 -3.71
C GLN A 503 -2.40 16.80 -4.53
N PRO A 504 -3.38 16.26 -5.30
CA PRO A 504 -4.25 17.08 -6.13
C PRO A 504 -5.23 17.90 -5.28
N VAL A 505 -5.03 19.22 -5.24
CA VAL A 505 -5.92 20.18 -4.54
C VAL A 505 -7.30 20.36 -5.21
N GLN A 506 -7.50 19.83 -6.42
CA GLN A 506 -8.77 19.89 -7.16
C GLN A 506 -9.92 19.20 -6.44
N HIS A 507 -9.61 18.12 -5.72
CA HIS A 507 -10.56 17.22 -5.09
C HIS A 507 -10.60 17.48 -3.59
N ASN A 508 -11.68 18.10 -3.10
CA ASN A 508 -11.82 18.44 -1.68
C ASN A 508 -11.63 17.24 -0.75
N ARG A 509 -12.10 16.04 -1.15
CA ARG A 509 -11.92 14.81 -0.35
C ARG A 509 -10.45 14.45 -0.16
N MET A 510 -9.61 14.65 -1.16
CA MET A 510 -8.17 14.38 -1.07
C MET A 510 -7.48 15.40 -0.19
N LEU A 511 -7.82 16.68 -0.35
CA LEU A 511 -7.30 17.75 0.48
C LEU A 511 -7.63 17.54 1.96
N LEU A 512 -8.88 17.19 2.31
CA LEU A 512 -9.28 16.91 3.69
C LEU A 512 -8.48 15.75 4.30
N LYS A 513 -8.19 14.70 3.51
CA LYS A 513 -7.33 13.60 3.96
C LYS A 513 -5.90 14.05 4.20
N SER A 514 -5.34 14.88 3.31
CA SER A 514 -4.00 15.46 3.51
C SER A 514 -3.93 16.33 4.77
N LEU A 515 -4.98 17.12 5.05
CA LEU A 515 -5.06 17.94 6.26
C LEU A 515 -5.17 17.09 7.53
N GLU A 516 -5.90 15.98 7.47
CA GLU A 516 -5.98 15.05 8.60
C GLU A 516 -4.63 14.38 8.87
N ILE A 517 -3.90 13.99 7.82
CA ILE A 517 -2.51 13.50 7.97
C ILE A 517 -1.64 14.58 8.60
N CYS A 518 -1.72 15.84 8.14
CA CYS A 518 -0.98 16.93 8.77
C CYS A 518 -1.33 17.09 10.25
N ARG A 519 -2.61 16.95 10.62
CA ARG A 519 -3.06 17.02 12.01
C ARG A 519 -2.50 15.88 12.85
N LEU A 520 -2.49 14.65 12.33
CA LEU A 520 -1.98 13.47 13.03
C LEU A 520 -0.47 13.53 13.30
N TYR A 521 0.29 14.20 12.43
CA TYR A 521 1.75 14.32 12.54
C TYR A 521 2.23 15.74 12.89
N GLU A 522 1.32 16.59 13.40
CA GLU A 522 1.62 17.95 13.88
C GLU A 522 2.31 18.87 12.84
N LEU A 523 1.91 18.74 11.57
CA LEU A 523 2.44 19.48 10.42
C LEU A 523 1.64 20.76 10.12
N ASP A 524 1.54 21.66 11.11
CA ASP A 524 0.70 22.87 11.03
C ASP A 524 1.12 23.83 9.90
N SER A 525 2.42 23.96 9.67
CA SER A 525 2.97 24.82 8.61
C SER A 525 2.55 24.32 7.22
N ILE A 526 2.65 23.01 6.99
CA ILE A 526 2.27 22.36 5.74
C ILE A 526 0.75 22.43 5.56
N SER A 527 -0.03 22.14 6.60
CA SER A 527 -1.49 22.27 6.62
C SER A 527 -1.92 23.67 6.16
N THR A 528 -1.34 24.70 6.74
CA THR A 528 -1.61 26.10 6.38
C THR A 528 -1.25 26.39 4.92
N ASN A 529 -0.11 25.89 4.44
CA ASN A 529 0.33 26.09 3.05
C ASN A 529 -0.56 25.34 2.04
N LEU A 530 -1.02 24.13 2.36
CA LEU A 530 -1.96 23.38 1.52
C LEU A 530 -3.29 24.12 1.36
N MET A 531 -3.84 24.66 2.46
CA MET A 531 -5.05 25.48 2.41
C MET A 531 -4.85 26.74 1.57
N LYS A 532 -3.68 27.39 1.66
CA LYS A 532 -3.32 28.53 0.79
C LYS A 532 -3.29 28.15 -0.69
N ILE A 533 -2.65 27.04 -1.03
CA ILE A 533 -2.55 26.53 -2.41
C ILE A 533 -3.95 26.20 -2.94
N ALA A 534 -4.76 25.48 -2.16
CA ALA A 534 -6.13 25.14 -2.53
C ALA A 534 -6.98 26.40 -2.75
N GLY A 535 -6.89 27.37 -1.84
CA GLY A 535 -7.59 28.64 -1.93
C GLY A 535 -7.30 29.40 -3.23
N ILE A 536 -6.01 29.56 -3.56
CA ILE A 536 -5.57 30.20 -4.82
C ILE A 536 -6.03 29.38 -6.03
N TYR A 537 -5.92 28.06 -5.97
CA TYR A 537 -6.30 27.17 -7.06
C TYR A 537 -7.79 27.33 -7.39
N HIS A 538 -8.68 27.20 -6.40
CA HIS A 538 -10.11 27.35 -6.58
C HIS A 538 -10.49 28.75 -7.06
N TRP A 539 -9.84 29.79 -6.53
CA TRP A 539 -10.04 31.17 -6.97
C TRP A 539 -9.74 31.35 -8.47
N LYS A 540 -8.58 30.88 -8.93
CA LYS A 540 -8.16 30.97 -10.34
C LYS A 540 -9.07 30.18 -11.30
N HIS A 541 -9.72 29.12 -10.83
CA HIS A 541 -10.59 28.27 -11.63
C HIS A 541 -12.09 28.63 -11.49
N GLY A 542 -12.41 29.86 -11.10
CA GLY A 542 -13.79 30.37 -11.04
C GLY A 542 -14.61 29.91 -9.83
N ARG A 543 -14.11 28.97 -9.01
CA ARG A 543 -14.73 28.52 -7.76
C ARG A 543 -14.40 29.47 -6.61
N LYS A 544 -14.82 30.73 -6.76
CA LYS A 544 -14.46 31.85 -5.86
C LYS A 544 -14.82 31.60 -4.40
N GLY A 545 -16.02 31.08 -4.09
CA GLY A 545 -16.46 30.78 -2.73
C GLY A 545 -15.54 29.78 -2.02
N SER A 546 -15.24 28.64 -2.65
CA SER A 546 -14.27 27.66 -2.12
C SER A 546 -12.87 28.25 -1.99
N GLY A 547 -12.47 29.13 -2.91
CA GLY A 547 -11.18 29.82 -2.85
C GLY A 547 -11.05 30.67 -1.58
N VAL A 548 -12.08 31.46 -1.27
CA VAL A 548 -12.09 32.30 -0.07
C VAL A 548 -12.19 31.46 1.20
N PHE A 549 -13.05 30.43 1.21
CA PHE A 549 -13.17 29.50 2.34
C PHE A 549 -11.81 28.94 2.77
N TRP A 550 -11.04 28.37 1.83
CA TRP A 550 -9.73 27.80 2.17
C TRP A 550 -8.70 28.85 2.60
N LEU A 551 -8.73 30.06 2.02
CA LEU A 551 -7.86 31.16 2.46
C LEU A 551 -8.21 31.66 3.87
N GLN A 552 -9.49 31.66 4.23
CA GLN A 552 -9.94 31.98 5.60
C GLN A 552 -9.47 30.91 6.60
N GLN A 553 -9.62 29.63 6.26
CA GLN A 553 -9.10 28.54 7.10
C GLN A 553 -7.58 28.64 7.28
N ALA A 554 -6.86 29.04 6.21
CA ALA A 554 -5.42 29.27 6.25
C ALA A 554 -4.98 30.58 6.95
N ARG A 555 -5.94 31.41 7.39
CA ARG A 555 -5.71 32.75 7.96
C ARG A 555 -4.82 33.65 7.07
N ASP A 556 -4.99 33.57 5.75
CA ASP A 556 -4.22 34.37 4.79
C ASP A 556 -4.87 35.75 4.55
N GLU A 557 -4.77 36.62 5.54
CA GLU A 557 -5.38 37.95 5.51
C GLU A 557 -4.89 38.81 4.33
N VAL A 558 -3.61 38.68 3.95
CA VAL A 558 -3.02 39.44 2.85
C VAL A 558 -3.72 39.14 1.53
N ARG A 559 -3.93 37.85 1.21
CA ARG A 559 -4.62 37.46 -0.03
C ARG A 559 -6.12 37.74 0.05
N LEU A 560 -6.75 37.54 1.21
CA LEU A 560 -8.16 37.86 1.41
C LEU A 560 -8.43 39.37 1.22
N ASN A 561 -7.56 40.23 1.73
CA ASN A 561 -7.66 41.67 1.55
C ASN A 561 -7.46 42.10 0.08
N ARG A 562 -6.53 41.47 -0.65
CA ARG A 562 -6.38 41.69 -2.11
C ARG A 562 -7.61 41.25 -2.88
N ILE A 563 -8.20 40.11 -2.52
CA ILE A 563 -9.46 39.65 -3.09
C ILE A 563 -10.54 40.70 -2.82
N ALA A 564 -10.74 41.10 -1.56
CA ALA A 564 -11.72 42.12 -1.19
C ALA A 564 -11.52 43.43 -1.98
N GLN A 565 -10.28 43.89 -2.17
CA GLN A 565 -9.98 45.06 -3.00
C GLN A 565 -10.40 44.87 -4.47
N GLN A 566 -10.13 43.71 -5.08
CA GLN A 566 -10.62 43.41 -6.43
C GLN A 566 -12.15 43.39 -6.51
N LEU A 567 -12.81 42.88 -5.47
CA LEU A 567 -14.28 42.89 -5.37
C LEU A 567 -14.81 44.31 -5.30
N PHE A 568 -14.19 45.13 -4.47
CA PHE A 568 -14.53 46.53 -4.34
C PHE A 568 -14.33 47.31 -5.65
N ASP A 569 -13.29 47.03 -6.42
CA ASP A 569 -13.06 47.68 -7.72
C ASP A 569 -14.18 47.36 -8.72
N TYR A 570 -14.72 46.15 -8.66
CA TYR A 570 -15.83 45.73 -9.52
C TYR A 570 -17.16 46.38 -9.09
N VAL A 571 -17.45 46.35 -7.79
CA VAL A 571 -18.68 46.95 -7.22
C VAL A 571 -18.66 48.48 -7.36
N GLY A 572 -17.53 49.13 -7.07
CA GLY A 572 -17.42 50.59 -7.13
C GLY A 572 -17.55 51.18 -8.54
N LYS A 573 -17.35 50.37 -9.58
CA LYS A 573 -17.48 50.81 -10.99
C LYS A 573 -18.90 50.67 -11.55
N SER A 574 -19.74 49.79 -10.98
CA SER A 574 -21.07 49.47 -11.52
C SER A 574 -22.17 49.94 -10.58
N ILE A 575 -23.00 50.88 -11.06
CA ILE A 575 -24.14 51.45 -10.31
C ILE A 575 -25.41 50.58 -10.46
N SER A 576 -25.43 49.64 -11.42
CA SER A 576 -26.63 48.85 -11.74
C SER A 576 -26.86 47.69 -10.75
N ASP A 577 -28.11 47.46 -10.40
CA ASP A 577 -28.54 46.34 -9.54
C ASP A 577 -28.18 44.95 -10.13
N ASP A 578 -27.93 44.86 -11.44
CA ASP A 578 -27.55 43.61 -12.11
C ASP A 578 -26.13 43.13 -11.77
N SER A 579 -25.19 44.03 -11.46
CA SER A 579 -23.87 43.63 -10.97
C SER A 579 -23.99 43.07 -9.55
N LEU A 580 -24.86 43.63 -8.71
CA LEU A 580 -25.08 43.18 -7.34
C LEU A 580 -25.54 41.71 -7.29
N LYS A 581 -26.51 41.33 -8.13
CA LYS A 581 -27.03 39.95 -8.21
C LYS A 581 -25.95 38.91 -8.55
N GLN A 582 -24.98 39.25 -9.40
CA GLN A 582 -23.87 38.35 -9.75
C GLN A 582 -22.90 38.11 -8.58
N TRP A 583 -22.80 39.06 -7.65
CA TRP A 583 -21.94 38.96 -6.47
C TRP A 583 -22.67 38.53 -5.21
N GLU A 584 -23.99 38.67 -5.13
CA GLU A 584 -24.80 38.18 -4.02
C GLU A 584 -24.61 36.68 -3.77
N GLY A 585 -24.64 35.86 -4.83
CA GLY A 585 -24.36 34.43 -4.71
C GLY A 585 -22.93 34.13 -4.24
N LEU A 586 -21.96 34.98 -4.59
CA LEU A 586 -20.58 34.85 -4.11
C LEU A 586 -20.44 35.24 -2.64
N ILE A 587 -21.13 36.30 -2.20
CA ILE A 587 -21.14 36.76 -0.80
C ILE A 587 -21.93 35.79 0.08
N GLU A 588 -22.99 35.15 -0.42
CA GLU A 588 -23.70 34.10 0.32
C GLU A 588 -22.83 32.87 0.57
N LEU A 589 -21.98 32.49 -0.40
CA LEU A 589 -21.02 31.39 -0.25
C LEU A 589 -19.86 31.68 0.73
N LEU A 590 -19.68 32.93 1.16
CA LEU A 590 -18.65 33.31 2.14
C LEU A 590 -19.00 32.93 3.59
N GLY A 591 -20.26 32.52 3.85
CA GLY A 591 -20.76 32.17 5.18
C GLY A 591 -20.94 33.38 6.10
N SER A 592 -21.82 33.27 7.10
CA SER A 592 -22.09 34.33 8.08
C SER A 592 -21.19 34.30 9.32
N GLU A 593 -20.20 33.40 9.36
CA GLU A 593 -19.44 33.12 10.59
C GLU A 593 -18.27 34.08 10.82
N ALA A 594 -18.13 34.50 12.08
CA ALA A 594 -17.38 35.63 12.63
C ALA A 594 -15.83 35.63 12.49
N LYS A 595 -15.26 34.90 11.51
CA LYS A 595 -13.81 34.85 11.24
C LYS A 595 -13.45 35.35 9.84
N THR A 596 -14.28 36.19 9.23
CA THR A 596 -13.98 36.80 7.93
C THR A 596 -12.92 37.89 8.10
N ALA A 597 -11.78 37.80 7.38
CA ALA A 597 -10.80 38.87 7.30
C ALA A 597 -11.47 40.19 6.84
N GLY A 598 -11.16 41.30 7.51
CA GLY A 598 -12.00 42.52 7.60
C GLY A 598 -12.47 43.16 6.29
N GLY A 599 -11.84 42.90 5.14
CA GLY A 599 -12.35 43.36 3.84
C GLY A 599 -13.59 42.60 3.34
N LEU A 600 -13.72 41.31 3.65
CA LEU A 600 -14.87 40.50 3.24
C LEU A 600 -16.09 40.74 4.12
N GLU A 601 -15.87 41.05 5.40
CA GLU A 601 -16.92 41.41 6.35
C GLU A 601 -17.71 42.64 5.88
N PHE A 602 -17.00 43.65 5.33
CA PHE A 602 -17.65 44.83 4.75
C PHE A 602 -18.61 44.45 3.62
N LEU A 603 -18.29 43.46 2.76
CA LEU A 603 -19.18 43.06 1.67
C LEU A 603 -20.49 42.43 2.14
N HIS A 604 -20.44 41.62 3.20
CA HIS A 604 -21.65 41.08 3.82
C HIS A 604 -22.53 42.21 4.34
N LYS A 605 -21.95 43.12 5.12
CA LYS A 605 -22.68 44.27 5.69
C LYS A 605 -23.21 45.21 4.60
N TYR A 606 -22.43 45.45 3.55
CA TYR A 606 -22.83 46.25 2.39
C TYR A 606 -24.03 45.64 1.65
N ARG A 607 -24.01 44.32 1.42
CA ARG A 607 -25.14 43.58 0.85
C ARG A 607 -26.37 43.68 1.75
N ASP A 608 -26.22 43.48 3.06
CA ASP A 608 -27.34 43.50 4.00
C ASP A 608 -27.99 44.89 4.08
N LEU A 609 -27.19 45.95 4.01
CA LEU A 609 -27.70 47.33 3.87
C LEU A 609 -28.48 47.51 2.56
N LYS A 610 -27.96 47.05 1.43
CA LYS A 610 -28.63 47.14 0.12
C LYS A 610 -29.96 46.37 0.09
N LYS A 611 -30.00 45.15 0.63
CA LYS A 611 -31.25 44.38 0.80
C LYS A 611 -32.24 45.10 1.71
N SER A 612 -31.77 45.72 2.81
CA SER A 612 -32.62 46.51 3.70
C SER A 612 -33.17 47.76 3.01
N LEU A 613 -32.37 48.47 2.21
CA LEU A 613 -32.80 49.63 1.42
C LEU A 613 -33.85 49.27 0.37
N GLN A 614 -33.77 48.09 -0.26
CA GLN A 614 -34.80 47.60 -1.18
C GLN A 614 -36.14 47.38 -0.49
N LYS A 615 -36.15 46.84 0.74
CA LYS A 615 -37.39 46.63 1.52
C LYS A 615 -38.08 47.94 1.93
N VAL A 616 -37.34 49.05 1.97
CA VAL A 616 -37.86 50.38 2.36
C VAL A 616 -38.55 51.11 1.19
N GLN A 617 -38.48 50.59 -0.05
CA GLN A 617 -38.99 51.27 -1.24
C GLN A 617 -40.49 51.61 -1.20
N ASP A 618 -41.30 50.91 -0.39
CA ASP A 618 -42.76 51.12 -0.29
C ASP A 618 -43.20 52.18 0.74
N GLY A 619 -42.27 52.88 1.39
CA GLY A 619 -42.57 54.06 2.24
C GLY A 619 -43.40 53.81 3.50
N LYS A 620 -43.76 52.56 3.82
CA LYS A 620 -44.68 52.20 4.93
C LYS A 620 -44.05 51.37 6.06
N ALA A 621 -42.80 50.93 5.95
CA ALA A 621 -42.17 50.03 6.93
C ALA A 621 -41.22 50.77 7.89
N SER A 622 -41.74 51.32 9.02
CA SER A 622 -40.94 52.04 10.02
C SER A 622 -39.81 51.19 10.62
N ASP A 623 -40.08 49.91 10.93
CA ASP A 623 -39.08 49.02 11.54
C ASP A 623 -37.96 48.63 10.56
N ALA A 624 -38.30 48.41 9.28
CA ALA A 624 -37.31 48.14 8.24
C ALA A 624 -36.41 49.36 7.97
N ALA A 625 -36.97 50.57 8.04
CA ALA A 625 -36.21 51.81 7.90
C ALA A 625 -35.23 52.02 9.07
N LYS A 626 -35.66 51.74 10.31
CA LYS A 626 -34.77 51.76 11.49
C LYS A 626 -33.63 50.74 11.36
N GLN A 627 -33.94 49.51 10.97
CA GLN A 627 -32.94 48.47 10.74
C GLN A 627 -31.92 48.85 9.65
N ALA A 628 -32.38 49.51 8.58
CA ALA A 628 -31.49 50.00 7.51
C ALA A 628 -30.58 51.14 8.00
N VAL A 629 -31.09 52.05 8.83
CA VAL A 629 -30.29 53.12 9.47
C VAL A 629 -29.26 52.53 10.44
N GLU A 630 -29.64 51.56 11.27
CA GLU A 630 -28.70 50.86 12.15
C GLU A 630 -27.59 50.18 11.36
N SER A 631 -27.94 49.51 10.25
CA SER A 631 -26.97 48.85 9.36
C SER A 631 -26.01 49.85 8.70
N LEU A 632 -26.52 51.01 8.26
CA LEU A 632 -25.71 52.10 7.72
C LEU A 632 -24.72 52.62 8.75
N ILE A 633 -25.19 52.88 9.98
CA ILE A 633 -24.34 53.40 11.05
C ILE A 633 -23.29 52.37 11.46
N LEU A 634 -23.64 51.09 11.53
CA LEU A 634 -22.71 50.01 11.86
C LEU A 634 -21.59 49.89 10.80
N LEU A 635 -21.92 50.06 9.52
CA LEU A 635 -20.94 50.17 8.43
C LEU A 635 -20.07 51.41 8.57
N MET A 636 -20.65 52.58 8.81
CA MET A 636 -19.92 53.85 8.87
C MET A 636 -19.05 54.00 10.13
N LYS A 637 -19.37 53.29 11.21
CA LYS A 637 -18.53 53.17 12.41
C LYS A 637 -17.34 52.21 12.21
N ASN A 638 -17.46 51.22 11.33
CA ASN A 638 -16.42 50.22 11.15
C ASN A 638 -15.18 50.83 10.45
N PRO A 639 -13.99 50.77 11.06
CA PRO A 639 -12.77 51.36 10.49
C PRO A 639 -12.30 50.65 9.20
N SER A 640 -12.74 49.41 8.96
CA SER A 640 -12.42 48.63 7.77
C SER A 640 -13.30 48.97 6.56
N THR A 641 -14.29 49.87 6.71
CA THR A 641 -15.13 50.33 5.60
C THR A 641 -14.34 51.20 4.63
N PRO A 642 -14.17 50.80 3.35
CA PRO A 642 -13.29 51.52 2.43
C PRO A 642 -13.82 52.94 2.12
N GLN A 643 -12.94 53.95 2.20
CA GLN A 643 -13.30 55.37 2.05
C GLN A 643 -14.03 55.70 0.75
N ARG A 644 -13.69 55.01 -0.35
CA ARG A 644 -14.35 55.16 -1.66
C ARG A 644 -15.84 54.85 -1.67
N PHE A 645 -16.35 54.08 -0.70
CA PHE A 645 -17.78 53.74 -0.62
C PHE A 645 -18.58 54.69 0.27
N TRP A 646 -17.94 55.54 1.08
CA TRP A 646 -18.65 56.37 2.06
C TRP A 646 -19.70 57.28 1.39
N LEU A 647 -19.33 57.93 0.28
CA LEU A 647 -20.26 58.79 -0.45
C LEU A 647 -21.39 58.00 -1.10
N SER A 648 -21.08 56.85 -1.72
CA SER A 648 -22.09 55.97 -2.34
C SER A 648 -23.08 55.43 -1.31
N LEU A 649 -22.60 54.94 -0.16
CA LEU A 649 -23.42 54.47 0.96
C LEU A 649 -24.41 55.53 1.45
N MET A 650 -23.94 56.75 1.65
CA MET A 650 -24.79 57.86 2.09
C MET A 650 -25.76 58.32 0.98
N HIS A 651 -25.32 58.30 -0.27
CA HIS A 651 -26.15 58.66 -1.42
C HIS A 651 -27.28 57.63 -1.64
N ASP A 652 -26.99 56.34 -1.56
CA ASP A 652 -27.97 55.25 -1.65
C ASP A 652 -29.01 55.32 -0.52
N SER A 653 -28.61 55.88 0.62
CA SER A 653 -29.44 56.04 1.81
C SER A 653 -30.22 57.37 1.84
N LEU A 654 -30.19 58.20 0.79
CA LEU A 654 -30.82 59.53 0.76
C LEU A 654 -32.30 59.51 1.17
N LYS A 655 -33.05 58.46 0.81
CA LYS A 655 -34.46 58.30 1.22
C LYS A 655 -34.62 58.16 2.74
N LEU A 656 -33.68 57.49 3.39
CA LEU A 656 -33.64 57.37 4.86
C LEU A 656 -33.21 58.70 5.51
N LEU A 657 -32.24 59.39 4.90
CA LEU A 657 -31.75 60.68 5.41
C LEU A 657 -32.83 61.77 5.37
N ASN A 658 -33.69 61.75 4.34
CA ASN A 658 -34.79 62.69 4.13
C ASN A 658 -36.17 62.12 4.54
N TRP A 659 -36.22 61.21 5.53
CA TRP A 659 -37.48 60.60 5.96
C TRP A 659 -38.48 61.66 6.42
N ARG A 660 -39.71 61.65 5.87
CA ARG A 660 -40.64 62.79 6.02
C ARG A 660 -41.28 62.85 7.40
N GLU A 661 -41.65 61.73 7.99
CA GLU A 661 -42.42 61.69 9.25
C GLU A 661 -41.60 62.20 10.44
N HIS A 662 -40.46 61.57 10.71
CA HIS A 662 -39.53 61.91 11.79
C HIS A 662 -38.09 61.56 11.36
N PRO A 663 -37.05 62.27 11.83
CA PRO A 663 -35.66 61.91 11.65
C PRO A 663 -35.39 60.52 12.22
N LEU A 664 -34.94 59.61 11.35
CA LEU A 664 -34.54 58.25 11.74
C LEU A 664 -33.14 58.22 12.38
N LEU A 665 -32.36 59.29 12.26
CA LEU A 665 -31.00 59.42 12.78
C LEU A 665 -30.99 60.43 13.92
N ASN A 666 -30.38 60.06 15.03
CA ASN A 666 -30.20 60.97 16.16
C ASN A 666 -29.04 61.96 15.92
N VAL A 667 -28.86 62.94 16.80
CA VAL A 667 -27.81 63.97 16.65
C VAL A 667 -26.41 63.35 16.58
N SER A 668 -26.13 62.35 17.41
CA SER A 668 -24.83 61.67 17.45
C SER A 668 -24.50 60.92 16.15
N GLN A 669 -25.48 60.21 15.58
CA GLN A 669 -25.36 59.44 14.36
C GLN A 669 -25.23 60.36 13.13
N THR A 670 -25.98 61.46 13.12
CA THR A 670 -25.90 62.46 12.05
C THR A 670 -24.54 63.16 12.05
N ASN A 671 -24.00 63.49 13.24
CA ASN A 671 -22.65 64.05 13.38
C ASN A 671 -21.55 63.07 12.94
N LEU A 672 -21.70 61.77 13.21
CA LEU A 672 -20.77 60.75 12.70
C LEU A 672 -20.70 60.77 11.17
N LEU A 673 -21.86 60.79 10.49
CA LEU A 673 -21.92 60.81 9.03
C LEU A 673 -21.34 62.12 8.45
N LEU A 674 -21.63 63.26 9.09
CA LEU A 674 -21.06 64.56 8.72
C LEU A 674 -19.54 64.58 8.84
N ASN A 675 -18.98 64.03 9.93
CA ASN A 675 -17.54 63.92 10.13
C ASN A 675 -16.89 63.06 9.03
N LYS A 676 -17.50 61.91 8.68
CA LYS A 676 -17.02 61.05 7.58
C LYS A 676 -17.08 61.75 6.22
N LEU A 677 -18.13 62.54 5.97
CA LEU A 677 -18.25 63.34 4.75
C LEU A 677 -17.20 64.46 4.70
N GLN A 678 -16.85 65.06 5.84
CA GLN A 678 -15.78 66.03 5.96
C GLN A 678 -14.40 65.40 5.70
N GLU A 679 -14.10 64.25 6.33
CA GLU A 679 -12.88 63.47 6.07
C GLU A 679 -12.72 63.13 4.58
N LEU A 680 -13.82 62.74 3.91
CA LEU A 680 -13.84 62.46 2.48
C LEU A 680 -13.55 63.69 1.63
N SER A 681 -14.07 64.87 2.02
CA SER A 681 -13.80 66.12 1.30
C SER A 681 -12.32 66.53 1.37
N ILE A 682 -11.64 66.22 2.48
CA ILE A 682 -10.21 66.45 2.65
C ILE A 682 -9.41 65.42 1.84
N ALA A 683 -9.83 64.15 1.84
CA ALA A 683 -9.16 63.08 1.11
C ALA A 683 -9.20 63.26 -0.42
N ARG A 684 -10.25 63.88 -0.96
CA ARG A 684 -10.35 64.26 -2.39
C ARG A 684 -9.23 65.17 -2.89
N LEU A 685 -8.56 65.89 -1.99
CA LEU A 685 -7.44 66.78 -2.34
C LEU A 685 -6.13 66.00 -2.55
N ARG A 686 -6.10 64.70 -2.27
CA ARG A 686 -4.90 63.86 -2.45
C ARG A 686 -4.80 63.34 -3.89
N PRO A 687 -3.59 63.26 -4.47
CA PRO A 687 -3.38 62.83 -5.85
C PRO A 687 -3.80 61.38 -6.12
N ASP A 688 -3.78 60.50 -5.10
CA ASP A 688 -4.13 59.08 -5.24
C ASP A 688 -5.63 58.78 -4.98
N PHE A 689 -6.49 59.81 -4.89
CA PHE A 689 -7.89 59.62 -4.57
C PHE A 689 -8.67 59.08 -5.79
N CYS A 690 -9.30 57.91 -5.62
CA CYS A 690 -10.19 57.34 -6.63
C CYS A 690 -11.62 57.85 -6.42
N GLU A 691 -12.13 58.67 -7.34
CA GLU A 691 -13.49 59.19 -7.26
C GLU A 691 -14.54 58.10 -7.52
N SER A 692 -15.62 58.14 -6.75
CA SER A 692 -16.82 57.33 -7.00
C SER A 692 -17.52 57.80 -8.27
N ASN A 693 -18.01 56.86 -9.10
CA ASN A 693 -18.83 57.13 -10.30
C ASN A 693 -20.22 57.68 -9.92
N LEU A 694 -20.31 58.83 -9.26
CA LEU A 694 -21.57 59.46 -8.85
C LEU A 694 -21.72 60.83 -9.54
N PRO A 695 -22.96 61.34 -9.69
CA PRO A 695 -23.17 62.70 -10.19
C PRO A 695 -22.38 63.71 -9.35
N PRO A 696 -21.84 64.79 -9.95
CA PRO A 696 -21.09 65.80 -9.21
C PRO A 696 -21.91 66.45 -8.09
N GLN A 697 -23.24 66.45 -8.20
CA GLN A 697 -24.16 66.96 -7.16
C GLN A 697 -24.40 65.98 -6.00
N ALA A 698 -23.90 64.73 -6.05
CA ALA A 698 -24.18 63.73 -5.00
C ALA A 698 -23.69 64.19 -3.62
N LEU A 699 -22.51 64.80 -3.56
CA LEU A 699 -21.92 65.28 -2.30
C LEU A 699 -22.72 66.43 -1.69
N SER A 700 -23.14 67.41 -2.50
CA SER A 700 -23.96 68.52 -2.02
C SER A 700 -25.34 68.04 -1.56
N THR A 701 -25.93 67.09 -2.29
CA THR A 701 -27.25 66.51 -1.96
C THR A 701 -27.21 65.76 -0.63
N VAL A 702 -26.21 64.91 -0.40
CA VAL A 702 -26.03 64.19 0.87
C VAL A 702 -25.77 65.17 2.01
N ARG A 703 -24.93 66.19 1.81
CA ARG A 703 -24.65 67.21 2.83
C ARG A 703 -25.92 67.97 3.24
N LEU A 704 -26.77 68.34 2.27
CA LEU A 704 -28.04 69.00 2.53
C LEU A 704 -29.00 68.08 3.32
N ALA A 705 -29.10 66.81 2.94
CA ALA A 705 -29.94 65.83 3.62
C ALA A 705 -29.53 65.65 5.09
N LEU A 706 -28.22 65.51 5.36
CA LEU A 706 -27.69 65.40 6.72
C LEU A 706 -27.90 66.67 7.54
N ALA A 707 -27.69 67.85 6.96
CA ALA A 707 -27.94 69.12 7.65
C ALA A 707 -29.42 69.30 8.01
N THR A 708 -30.31 68.93 7.09
CA THR A 708 -31.76 68.98 7.30
C THR A 708 -32.19 68.00 8.39
N ASN A 709 -31.64 66.78 8.38
CA ASN A 709 -31.90 65.79 9.41
C ASN A 709 -31.38 66.24 10.78
N LEU A 710 -30.15 66.78 10.86
CA LEU A 710 -29.58 67.32 12.09
C LEU A 710 -30.47 68.39 12.71
N GLY A 711 -30.95 69.35 11.90
CA GLY A 711 -31.84 70.40 12.37
C GLY A 711 -33.15 69.86 12.95
N ARG A 712 -33.70 68.80 12.35
CA ARG A 712 -34.93 68.14 12.83
C ARG A 712 -34.68 67.29 14.07
N ALA A 713 -33.58 66.54 14.12
CA ALA A 713 -33.23 65.70 15.27
C ALA A 713 -32.98 66.55 16.53
N ILE A 714 -32.34 67.72 16.41
CA ILE A 714 -32.15 68.66 17.52
C ILE A 714 -33.49 69.18 18.06
N LEU A 715 -34.48 69.35 17.19
CA LEU A 715 -35.81 69.82 17.59
C LEU A 715 -36.65 68.72 18.26
N GLU A 716 -36.38 67.44 17.98
CA GLU A 716 -37.05 66.30 18.60
C GLU A 716 -36.34 65.78 19.87
N GLU A 717 -35.04 66.01 20.03
CA GLU A 717 -34.27 65.66 21.24
C GLU A 717 -34.37 66.71 22.37
N ARG A 718 -35.04 67.84 22.13
CA ARG A 718 -35.37 68.87 23.12
C ARG A 718 -36.75 68.63 23.70
#